data_AF-A0A0L0NRM4-F1
#
_entry.id   AF-A0A0L0NRM4-F1
#
_cell.length_a   1.000
_cell.length_b   1.000
_cell.length_c   1.000
_cell.angle_alpha   90.00
_cell.angle_beta   90.00
_cell.angle_gamma   90.00
#
_symmetry.space_group_name_H-M   'P 1'
#
loop_
_entity.id
_entity.type
_entity.pdbx_description
1 polymer ?
#
loop_
_entity_poly.entity_id
_entity_poly.type
_entity_poly.pdbx_seq_one_letter_code
_entity_poly.pdbx_strand_id
1 'polypeptide(L)'
;MVLRKPIFANKEDANAREALKLYEGKQYKKALKLIDQNLKKNSSHAESLAIKGCCNFQLGHKSDAEPYIVKATAKDSNNYLVDHLAGIYYRSVDNYQEAAKWFKAAVDNGLPNTLLLRDLSLLQSQVRDYKNLRDSRQAFLESQPGYRANWTAVAVAHHLNKDYDASVNTLAKIEDIIKEHLQEQDRYEQSECVLYKNSIIAEAGNYARALEDLEKDVSEIRDMTSFMEYKAKYLLLLGKKKEASMVYRQLLQRNPDNVGYFNLLETCLDTASGPVETRLALYDKLASFYPRSDPAVFLPLGFLPASHPEFQKRASLYILGQLKRGVPATFVNVKPLYKNKRKIVVIEKIVKDFFANEVPGLNPTVFVWVSYFLSQHYLYLNKLDVAMEYIQQALNHSPTLVELYILKARITKHLGKIEQAKDIMEEGRKLDLQDRFVNSKAAKYLLRSNHVDEAIDVVSLFTKLDESAVNGLKDLHTMQANWVLVESAEAYVRLYEEKLSELRALPEDAAQSEVSDLQDQADIYRGLALKRYMAIVKVFQTFQSDQFDFHSYCMRRGTPRDYIDTLKWEDKLHSTPIYVRAIRGLLKLYWEIYHQQKHTSNGSAKPDTRKNKKNKPLNVKKKSEMIAKVESEKDDADPLGAKLLSDLKANDHLLKDMEKYVNQLTSEADDYKCTWELAFDLQVEDSKYVLALQALKSLSKLEGSAKSANVLSRKKILEEALAQDTSVNPAIVKVVQKGLESAFSNSTEAN
;
A
#
# COMPACT_ATOMS: atom_id res chain seq x y z
N MET A 1 34.02 -37.25 7.17
CA MET A 1 33.22 -38.35 7.74
C MET A 1 32.75 -37.91 9.12
N VAL A 2 31.67 -37.13 9.18
CA VAL A 2 31.12 -36.64 10.46
C VAL A 2 30.42 -37.83 11.12
N LEU A 3 30.86 -38.19 12.32
CA LEU A 3 30.28 -39.27 13.12
C LEU A 3 28.79 -38.99 13.34
N ARG A 4 27.94 -39.69 12.58
CA ARG A 4 26.49 -39.72 12.77
C ARG A 4 26.20 -40.34 14.13
N LYS A 5 25.93 -39.54 15.16
CA LYS A 5 25.26 -40.05 16.36
C LYS A 5 23.88 -40.56 15.93
N PRO A 6 23.49 -41.79 16.29
CA PRO A 6 22.10 -42.19 16.12
C PRO A 6 21.27 -41.27 17.02
N ILE A 7 20.35 -40.53 16.41
CA ILE A 7 19.55 -39.48 17.08
C ILE A 7 18.66 -40.07 18.18
N PHE A 8 18.54 -41.40 18.26
CA PHE A 8 17.74 -42.03 19.28
C PHE A 8 18.42 -43.25 19.89
N ALA A 9 18.88 -43.09 21.13
CA ALA A 9 19.49 -44.16 21.91
C ALA A 9 18.68 -44.50 23.18
N ASN A 10 17.83 -43.58 23.66
CA ASN A 10 17.25 -43.65 25.00
C ASN A 10 15.71 -43.64 25.00
N LYS A 11 15.09 -43.91 26.16
CA LYS A 11 13.62 -44.00 26.31
C LYS A 11 12.93 -42.63 26.11
N GLU A 12 13.65 -41.56 26.43
CA GLU A 12 13.23 -40.17 26.28
C GLU A 12 13.02 -39.79 24.81
N ASP A 13 13.86 -40.33 23.93
CA ASP A 13 13.80 -40.16 22.47
C ASP A 13 12.56 -40.81 21.85
N ALA A 14 12.16 -41.97 22.38
CA ALA A 14 10.95 -42.67 21.95
C ALA A 14 9.69 -41.88 22.35
N ASN A 15 9.67 -41.34 23.58
CA ASN A 15 8.57 -40.48 24.04
C ASN A 15 8.48 -39.19 23.23
N ALA A 16 9.62 -38.58 22.87
CA ALA A 16 9.64 -37.39 22.03
C ALA A 16 9.12 -37.66 20.61
N ARG A 17 9.43 -38.81 20.03
CA ARG A 17 8.85 -39.24 18.73
C ARG A 17 7.35 -39.46 18.80
N GLU A 18 6.84 -40.08 19.87
CA GLU A 18 5.41 -40.21 20.07
C GLU A 18 4.73 -38.84 20.25
N ALA A 19 5.35 -37.94 21.01
CA ALA A 19 4.88 -36.57 21.16
C ALA A 19 4.85 -35.80 19.83
N LEU A 20 5.84 -36.01 18.95
CA LEU A 20 5.87 -35.42 17.62
C LEU A 20 4.72 -35.93 16.74
N LYS A 21 4.43 -37.23 16.74
CA LYS A 21 3.26 -37.78 16.04
C LYS A 21 1.94 -37.20 16.56
N LEU A 22 1.83 -37.00 17.89
CA LEU A 22 0.67 -36.35 18.49
C LEU A 22 0.56 -34.88 18.08
N TYR A 23 1.69 -34.17 17.95
CA TYR A 23 1.74 -32.80 17.44
C TYR A 23 1.29 -32.71 15.98
N GLU A 24 1.81 -33.57 15.10
CA GLU A 24 1.39 -33.67 13.69
C GLU A 24 -0.09 -34.01 13.56
N GLY A 25 -0.60 -34.87 14.45
CA GLY A 25 -2.02 -35.20 14.57
C GLY A 25 -2.88 -34.13 15.24
N LYS A 26 -2.35 -32.92 15.49
CA LYS A 26 -3.03 -31.77 16.15
C LYS A 26 -3.53 -32.06 17.57
N GLN A 27 -3.01 -33.08 18.26
CA GLN A 27 -3.36 -33.44 19.63
C GLN A 27 -2.44 -32.75 20.65
N TYR A 28 -2.36 -31.42 20.59
CA TYR A 28 -1.37 -30.61 21.32
C TYR A 28 -1.38 -30.81 22.85
N LYS A 29 -2.55 -30.93 23.48
CA LYS A 29 -2.67 -31.16 24.93
C LYS A 29 -2.07 -32.51 25.37
N LYS A 30 -2.25 -33.55 24.55
CA LYS A 30 -1.70 -34.89 24.84
C LYS A 30 -0.18 -34.90 24.61
N ALA A 31 0.27 -34.29 23.52
CA ALA A 31 1.71 -34.11 23.24
C ALA A 31 2.39 -33.37 24.40
N LEU A 32 1.81 -32.25 24.87
CA LEU A 32 2.36 -31.47 25.97
C LEU A 32 2.46 -32.27 27.28
N LYS A 33 1.45 -33.08 27.61
CA LYS A 33 1.47 -33.95 28.80
C LYS A 33 2.61 -34.97 28.75
N LEU A 34 2.83 -35.59 27.59
CA LEU A 34 3.91 -36.56 27.39
C LEU A 34 5.29 -35.88 27.48
N ILE A 35 5.42 -34.68 26.91
CA ILE A 35 6.63 -33.87 26.95
C ILE A 35 6.96 -33.41 28.37
N ASP A 36 5.98 -32.96 29.15
CA ASP A 36 6.20 -32.54 30.53
C ASP A 36 6.67 -33.71 31.40
N GLN A 37 6.16 -34.92 31.16
CA GLN A 37 6.66 -36.14 31.81
C GLN A 37 8.11 -36.44 31.41
N ASN A 38 8.47 -36.20 30.15
CA ASN A 38 9.82 -36.40 29.64
C ASN A 38 10.80 -35.37 30.23
N LEU A 39 10.41 -34.10 30.28
CA LEU A 39 11.22 -33.00 30.82
C LEU A 39 11.39 -33.06 32.34
N LYS A 40 10.49 -33.73 33.08
CA LYS A 40 10.70 -34.04 34.50
C LYS A 40 11.86 -35.01 34.72
N LYS A 41 12.13 -35.90 33.76
CA LYS A 41 13.23 -36.87 33.82
C LYS A 41 14.53 -36.27 33.29
N ASN A 42 14.45 -35.55 32.17
CA ASN A 42 15.57 -34.83 31.59
C ASN A 42 15.15 -33.42 31.18
N SER A 43 15.46 -32.44 32.04
CA SER A 43 15.08 -31.04 31.84
C SER A 43 15.82 -30.34 30.69
N SER A 44 16.89 -30.94 30.18
CA SER A 44 17.73 -30.41 29.10
C SER A 44 17.55 -31.14 27.76
N HIS A 45 16.52 -31.98 27.62
CA HIS A 45 16.22 -32.71 26.38
C HIS A 45 15.74 -31.76 25.27
N ALA A 46 16.56 -31.53 24.25
CA ALA A 46 16.37 -30.47 23.26
C ALA A 46 15.09 -30.64 22.42
N GLU A 47 14.81 -31.84 21.93
CA GLU A 47 13.62 -32.15 21.12
C GLU A 47 12.34 -31.93 21.91
N SER A 48 12.33 -32.32 23.19
CA SER A 48 11.17 -32.11 24.06
C SER A 48 10.94 -30.63 24.36
N LEU A 49 11.99 -29.84 24.53
CA LEU A 49 11.87 -28.38 24.67
C LEU A 49 11.31 -27.74 23.40
N ALA A 50 11.78 -28.16 22.22
CA ALA A 50 11.31 -27.63 20.93
C ALA A 50 9.83 -27.95 20.68
N ILE A 51 9.40 -29.20 20.90
CA ILE A 51 7.98 -29.59 20.74
C ILE A 51 7.12 -28.88 21.80
N LYS A 52 7.62 -28.65 23.02
CA LYS A 52 6.91 -27.87 24.05
C LYS A 52 6.62 -26.44 23.58
N GLY A 53 7.63 -25.76 23.02
CA GLY A 53 7.47 -24.42 22.44
C GLY A 53 6.40 -24.40 21.36
N CYS A 54 6.46 -25.34 20.41
CA CYS A 54 5.49 -25.48 19.33
C CYS A 54 4.06 -25.76 19.85
N CYS A 55 3.90 -26.67 20.80
CA CYS A 55 2.60 -26.98 21.42
C CYS A 55 2.01 -25.78 22.16
N ASN A 56 2.82 -25.04 22.93
CA ASN A 56 2.37 -23.84 23.64
C ASN A 56 1.88 -22.76 22.66
N PHE A 57 2.59 -22.57 21.55
CA PHE A 57 2.15 -21.65 20.51
C PHE A 57 0.78 -22.04 19.93
N GLN A 58 0.60 -23.31 19.55
CA GLN A 58 -0.66 -23.81 18.98
C GLN A 58 -1.83 -23.81 19.98
N LEU A 59 -1.55 -23.87 21.28
CA LEU A 59 -2.54 -23.74 22.36
C LEU A 59 -2.88 -22.28 22.72
N GLY A 60 -2.23 -21.29 22.08
CA GLY A 60 -2.48 -19.87 22.31
C GLY A 60 -1.57 -19.22 23.36
N HIS A 61 -0.67 -19.97 23.99
CA HIS A 61 0.29 -19.47 24.97
C HIS A 61 1.54 -18.88 24.27
N LYS A 62 1.35 -17.82 23.48
CA LYS A 62 2.39 -17.27 22.59
C LYS A 62 3.62 -16.73 23.35
N SER A 63 3.44 -16.09 24.50
CA SER A 63 4.53 -15.54 25.33
C SER A 63 5.51 -16.61 25.82
N ASP A 64 4.99 -17.81 26.05
CA ASP A 64 5.74 -18.88 26.68
C ASP A 64 6.45 -19.75 25.65
N ALA A 65 6.11 -19.62 24.37
CA ALA A 65 6.59 -20.50 23.31
C ALA A 65 8.07 -20.22 22.94
N GLU A 66 8.41 -18.97 22.63
CA GLU A 66 9.75 -18.59 22.15
C GLU A 66 10.88 -18.99 23.13
N PRO A 67 10.75 -18.76 24.45
CA PRO A 67 11.82 -19.11 25.39
C PRO A 67 12.16 -20.60 25.40
N TYR A 68 11.20 -21.50 25.10
CA TYR A 68 11.49 -22.93 24.99
C TYR A 68 12.21 -23.27 23.68
N ILE A 69 11.88 -22.59 22.57
CA ILE A 69 12.55 -22.77 21.28
C ILE A 69 14.01 -22.34 21.38
N VAL A 70 14.28 -21.15 21.92
CA VAL A 70 15.65 -20.63 22.11
C VAL A 70 16.45 -21.54 23.06
N LYS A 71 15.83 -22.05 24.12
CA LYS A 71 16.49 -23.03 25.01
C LYS A 71 16.80 -24.34 24.30
N ALA A 72 15.92 -24.81 23.42
CA ALA A 72 16.13 -26.06 22.67
C ALA A 72 17.31 -25.96 21.72
N THR A 73 17.36 -24.90 20.91
CA THR A 73 18.43 -24.68 19.92
C THR A 73 19.79 -24.42 20.57
N ALA A 74 19.82 -23.79 21.75
CA ALA A 74 21.04 -23.62 22.52
C ALA A 74 21.59 -24.93 23.13
N LYS A 75 20.75 -25.96 23.30
CA LYS A 75 21.15 -27.24 23.90
C LYS A 75 21.73 -28.22 22.89
N ASP A 76 21.19 -28.24 21.67
CA ASP A 76 21.68 -29.09 20.59
C ASP A 76 21.52 -28.41 19.23
N SER A 77 22.53 -27.64 18.84
CA SER A 77 22.54 -26.81 17.63
C SER A 77 22.82 -27.58 16.33
N ASN A 78 23.16 -28.86 16.42
CA ASN A 78 23.42 -29.72 15.25
C ASN A 78 22.26 -30.71 14.99
N ASN A 79 21.15 -30.54 15.71
CA ASN A 79 20.01 -31.45 15.65
C ASN A 79 18.99 -30.96 14.63
N TYR A 80 18.98 -31.60 13.47
CA TYR A 80 18.09 -31.22 12.37
C TYR A 80 16.61 -31.17 12.76
N LEU A 81 16.17 -31.94 13.77
CA LEU A 81 14.77 -31.99 14.19
C LEU A 81 14.42 -30.77 15.04
N VAL A 82 15.34 -30.38 15.92
CA VAL A 82 15.22 -29.15 16.72
C VAL A 82 15.23 -27.93 15.80
N ASP A 83 16.13 -27.89 14.82
CA ASP A 83 16.19 -26.83 13.82
C ASP A 83 14.90 -26.75 13.00
N HIS A 84 14.38 -27.89 12.53
CA HIS A 84 13.13 -27.92 11.77
C HIS A 84 11.94 -27.42 12.60
N LEU A 85 11.83 -27.82 13.88
CA LEU A 85 10.78 -27.36 14.79
C LEU A 85 10.90 -25.86 15.10
N ALA A 86 12.13 -25.34 15.26
CA ALA A 86 12.38 -23.91 15.39
C ALA A 86 11.94 -23.15 14.13
N GLY A 87 12.23 -23.69 12.94
CA GLY A 87 11.76 -23.15 11.67
C GLY A 87 10.24 -23.09 11.57
N ILE A 88 9.53 -24.18 11.93
CA ILE A 88 8.06 -24.23 11.95
C ILE A 88 7.49 -23.17 12.91
N TYR A 89 8.10 -23.02 14.08
CA TYR A 89 7.70 -22.01 15.06
C TYR A 89 7.85 -20.60 14.47
N TYR A 90 9.04 -20.24 13.97
CA TYR A 90 9.30 -18.91 13.42
C TYR A 90 8.44 -18.60 12.19
N ARG A 91 8.15 -19.61 11.35
CA ARG A 91 7.17 -19.47 10.26
C ARG A 91 5.76 -19.17 10.79
N SER A 92 5.37 -19.78 11.91
CA SER A 92 4.03 -19.60 12.50
C SER A 92 3.84 -18.24 13.19
N VAL A 93 4.92 -17.53 13.50
CA VAL A 93 4.90 -16.16 14.02
C VAL A 93 5.24 -15.11 12.94
N ASP A 94 5.20 -15.51 11.66
CA ASP A 94 5.53 -14.67 10.50
C ASP A 94 6.96 -14.09 10.51
N ASN A 95 7.88 -14.67 11.30
CA ASN A 95 9.30 -14.32 11.25
C ASN A 95 10.02 -15.17 10.20
N TYR A 96 9.78 -14.84 8.94
CA TYR A 96 10.31 -15.58 7.78
C TYR A 96 11.84 -15.57 7.70
N GLN A 97 12.49 -14.52 8.22
CA GLN A 97 13.96 -14.42 8.26
C GLN A 97 14.56 -15.47 9.18
N GLU A 98 14.06 -15.59 10.41
CA GLU A 98 14.52 -16.62 11.33
C GLU A 98 14.10 -18.01 10.86
N ALA A 99 12.87 -18.15 10.34
CA ALA A 99 12.43 -19.42 9.77
C ALA A 99 13.40 -19.91 8.68
N ALA A 100 13.73 -19.08 7.69
CA ALA A 100 14.66 -19.45 6.62
C ALA A 100 16.03 -19.92 7.17
N LYS A 101 16.56 -19.26 8.21
CA LYS A 101 17.81 -19.67 8.87
C LYS A 101 17.72 -21.07 9.47
N TRP A 102 16.66 -21.34 10.24
CA TRP A 102 16.47 -22.64 10.91
C TRP A 102 16.14 -23.76 9.92
N PHE A 103 15.35 -23.50 8.89
CA PHE A 103 15.10 -24.47 7.81
C PHE A 103 16.40 -24.79 7.05
N LYS A 104 17.26 -23.80 6.80
CA LYS A 104 18.57 -24.03 6.20
C LYS A 104 19.48 -24.88 7.10
N ALA A 105 19.56 -24.54 8.39
CA ALA A 105 20.33 -25.33 9.37
C ALA A 105 19.86 -26.79 9.41
N ALA A 106 18.55 -27.05 9.36
CA ALA A 106 18.00 -28.41 9.31
C ALA A 106 18.42 -29.19 8.05
N VAL A 107 18.49 -28.52 6.89
CA VAL A 107 19.01 -29.13 5.65
C VAL A 107 20.51 -29.42 5.76
N ASP A 108 21.30 -28.45 6.23
CA ASP A 108 22.75 -28.56 6.36
C ASP A 108 23.15 -29.65 7.38
N ASN A 109 22.34 -29.83 8.43
CA ASN A 109 22.48 -30.90 9.43
C ASN A 109 21.97 -32.27 8.96
N GLY A 110 21.56 -32.39 7.69
CA GLY A 110 21.32 -33.67 7.01
C GLY A 110 19.92 -34.25 7.22
N LEU A 111 18.88 -33.43 7.38
CA LEU A 111 17.50 -33.92 7.37
C LEU A 111 17.23 -34.70 6.06
N PRO A 112 16.78 -35.97 6.10
CA PRO A 112 16.60 -36.80 4.90
C PRO A 112 15.38 -36.41 4.05
N ASN A 113 14.57 -35.43 4.48
CA ASN A 113 13.32 -35.06 3.83
C ASN A 113 13.54 -33.99 2.73
N THR A 114 13.47 -34.39 1.47
CA THR A 114 13.59 -33.48 0.32
C THR A 114 12.46 -32.46 0.23
N LEU A 115 11.29 -32.71 0.84
CA LEU A 115 10.20 -31.72 0.91
C LEU A 115 10.59 -30.49 1.72
N LEU A 116 11.59 -30.59 2.60
CA LEU A 116 12.12 -29.44 3.34
C LEU A 116 12.75 -28.41 2.39
N LEU A 117 13.39 -28.86 1.29
CA LEU A 117 13.96 -27.96 0.28
C LEU A 117 12.88 -27.10 -0.37
N ARG A 118 11.69 -27.66 -0.59
CA ARG A 118 10.55 -26.89 -1.08
C ARG A 118 10.17 -25.82 -0.06
N ASP A 119 9.94 -26.16 1.19
CA ASP A 119 9.53 -25.19 2.22
C ASP A 119 10.61 -24.11 2.44
N LEU A 120 11.89 -24.49 2.45
CA LEU A 120 13.03 -23.56 2.48
C LEU A 120 13.01 -22.61 1.27
N SER A 121 12.73 -23.11 0.07
CA SER A 121 12.65 -22.28 -1.13
C SER A 121 11.49 -21.27 -1.10
N LEU A 122 10.37 -21.59 -0.44
CA LEU A 122 9.28 -20.64 -0.24
C LEU A 122 9.73 -19.52 0.71
N LEU A 123 10.40 -19.87 1.81
CA LEU A 123 10.95 -18.91 2.76
C LEU A 123 12.01 -18.01 2.14
N GLN A 124 12.93 -18.57 1.34
CA GLN A 124 13.92 -17.80 0.58
C GLN A 124 13.27 -16.83 -0.41
N SER A 125 12.16 -17.23 -1.05
CA SER A 125 11.39 -16.35 -1.92
C SER A 125 10.78 -15.18 -1.13
N GLN A 126 10.20 -15.46 0.03
CA GLN A 126 9.59 -14.46 0.92
C GLN A 126 10.62 -13.42 1.39
N VAL A 127 11.81 -13.86 1.79
CA VAL A 127 12.87 -12.96 2.30
C VAL A 127 13.78 -12.41 1.20
N ARG A 128 13.46 -12.65 -0.08
CA ARG A 128 14.23 -12.19 -1.25
C ARG A 128 15.67 -12.71 -1.29
N ASP A 129 15.94 -13.85 -0.67
CA ASP A 129 17.24 -14.54 -0.73
C ASP A 129 17.36 -15.37 -2.01
N TYR A 130 17.37 -14.68 -3.15
CA TYR A 130 17.36 -15.31 -4.46
C TYR A 130 18.62 -16.13 -4.75
N LYS A 131 19.75 -15.72 -4.16
CA LYS A 131 21.02 -16.44 -4.34
C LYS A 131 20.92 -17.88 -3.85
N ASN A 132 20.40 -18.09 -2.63
CA ASN A 132 20.21 -19.43 -2.09
C ASN A 132 18.95 -20.13 -2.65
N LEU A 133 17.95 -19.35 -3.08
CA LEU A 133 16.73 -19.86 -3.73
C LEU A 133 17.05 -20.75 -4.93
N ARG A 134 17.97 -20.32 -5.80
CA ARG A 134 18.37 -21.07 -6.99
C ARG A 134 18.84 -22.48 -6.62
N ASP A 135 19.75 -22.56 -5.65
CA ASP A 135 20.37 -23.84 -5.26
C ASP A 135 19.33 -24.77 -4.61
N SER A 136 18.45 -24.22 -3.76
CA SER A 136 17.38 -25.01 -3.11
C SER A 136 16.32 -25.50 -4.10
N ARG A 137 15.93 -24.68 -5.10
CA ARG A 137 15.00 -25.08 -6.16
C ARG A 137 15.61 -26.13 -7.08
N GLN A 138 16.88 -25.99 -7.44
CA GLN A 138 17.61 -26.94 -8.28
C GLN A 138 17.70 -28.32 -7.60
N ALA A 139 18.13 -28.36 -6.34
CA ALA A 139 18.18 -29.60 -5.57
C ALA A 139 16.80 -30.26 -5.40
N PHE A 140 15.74 -29.45 -5.23
CA PHE A 140 14.38 -29.99 -5.16
C PHE A 140 13.92 -30.56 -6.51
N LEU A 141 14.21 -29.88 -7.63
CA LEU A 141 13.91 -30.37 -8.98
C LEU A 141 14.60 -31.71 -9.26
N GLU A 142 15.88 -31.87 -8.90
CA GLU A 142 16.62 -33.13 -9.08
C GLU A 142 15.97 -34.29 -8.32
N SER A 143 15.39 -34.01 -7.15
CA SER A 143 14.67 -35.03 -6.37
C SER A 143 13.28 -35.38 -6.95
N GLN A 144 12.63 -34.44 -7.63
CA GLN A 144 11.27 -34.58 -8.16
C GLN A 144 11.13 -33.96 -9.57
N PRO A 145 11.77 -34.53 -10.61
CA PRO A 145 11.78 -33.95 -11.95
C PRO A 145 10.47 -34.13 -12.72
N GLY A 146 9.57 -34.99 -12.24
CA GLY A 146 8.31 -35.32 -12.93
C GLY A 146 7.24 -34.23 -12.87
N TYR A 147 7.45 -33.15 -12.11
CA TYR A 147 6.48 -32.06 -11.98
C TYR A 147 6.95 -30.80 -12.71
N ARG A 148 6.19 -30.37 -13.72
CA ARG A 148 6.44 -29.12 -14.46
C ARG A 148 6.61 -27.91 -13.55
N ALA A 149 5.82 -27.82 -12.47
CA ALA A 149 5.92 -26.75 -11.48
C ALA A 149 7.34 -26.57 -10.90
N ASN A 150 8.10 -27.66 -10.74
CA ASN A 150 9.47 -27.60 -10.22
C ASN A 150 10.43 -27.00 -11.25
N TRP A 151 10.23 -27.28 -12.54
CA TRP A 151 10.97 -26.66 -13.64
C TRP A 151 10.68 -25.17 -13.74
N THR A 152 9.40 -24.80 -13.70
CA THR A 152 8.97 -23.38 -13.69
C THR A 152 9.58 -22.65 -12.49
N ALA A 153 9.61 -23.27 -11.30
CA ALA A 153 10.20 -22.67 -10.11
C ALA A 153 11.71 -22.45 -10.21
N VAL A 154 12.45 -23.38 -10.84
CA VAL A 154 13.89 -23.20 -11.12
C VAL A 154 14.11 -22.08 -12.13
N ALA A 155 13.32 -22.03 -13.20
CA ALA A 155 13.40 -20.95 -14.19
C ALA A 155 13.14 -19.58 -13.55
N VAL A 156 12.13 -19.48 -12.69
CA VAL A 156 11.83 -18.26 -11.92
C VAL A 156 12.99 -17.90 -10.99
N ALA A 157 13.60 -18.86 -10.32
CA ALA A 157 14.76 -18.60 -9.47
C ALA A 157 15.96 -18.05 -10.26
N HIS A 158 16.24 -18.58 -11.45
CA HIS A 158 17.26 -18.03 -12.34
C HIS A 158 16.92 -16.61 -12.80
N HIS A 159 15.66 -16.37 -13.20
CA HIS A 159 15.20 -15.05 -13.61
C HIS A 159 15.37 -14.02 -12.48
N LEU A 160 14.97 -14.33 -11.25
CA LEU A 160 15.13 -13.44 -10.09
C LEU A 160 16.60 -13.15 -9.76
N ASN A 161 17.53 -14.03 -10.14
CA ASN A 161 18.98 -13.79 -10.04
C ASN A 161 19.57 -13.08 -11.28
N LYS A 162 18.73 -12.66 -12.24
CA LYS A 162 19.13 -12.06 -13.53
C LYS A 162 19.98 -13.00 -14.41
N ASP A 163 19.87 -14.30 -14.18
CA ASP A 163 20.47 -15.34 -15.03
C ASP A 163 19.47 -15.72 -16.13
N TYR A 164 19.33 -14.82 -17.11
CA TYR A 164 18.31 -14.94 -18.14
C TYR A 164 18.52 -16.16 -19.05
N ASP A 165 19.76 -16.50 -19.39
CA ASP A 165 20.08 -17.64 -20.25
C ASP A 165 19.71 -18.97 -19.59
N ALA A 166 20.07 -19.17 -18.31
CA ALA A 166 19.71 -20.40 -17.59
C ALA A 166 18.20 -20.53 -17.40
N SER A 167 17.50 -19.41 -17.15
CA SER A 167 16.04 -19.40 -17.05
C SER A 167 15.37 -19.85 -18.34
N VAL A 168 15.74 -19.25 -19.48
CA VAL A 168 15.22 -19.60 -20.81
C VAL A 168 15.55 -21.05 -21.17
N ASN A 169 16.79 -21.49 -20.92
CA ASN A 169 17.20 -22.86 -21.18
C ASN A 169 16.42 -23.88 -20.34
N THR A 170 16.06 -23.54 -19.09
CA THR A 170 15.25 -24.40 -18.23
C THR A 170 13.83 -24.55 -18.77
N LEU A 171 13.21 -23.45 -19.19
CA LEU A 171 11.87 -23.45 -19.80
C LEU A 171 11.85 -24.21 -21.13
N ALA A 172 12.82 -23.96 -22.02
CA ALA A 172 12.93 -24.66 -23.29
C ALA A 172 13.08 -26.18 -23.11
N LYS A 173 13.89 -26.62 -22.13
CA LYS A 173 14.06 -28.05 -21.82
C LYS A 173 12.75 -28.71 -21.42
N ILE A 174 11.98 -28.09 -20.51
CA ILE A 174 10.71 -28.70 -20.08
C ILE A 174 9.66 -28.66 -21.19
N GLU A 175 9.63 -27.61 -22.02
CA GLU A 175 8.77 -27.51 -23.20
C GLU A 175 9.03 -28.66 -24.18
N ASP A 176 10.30 -28.97 -24.47
CA ASP A 176 10.67 -30.08 -25.37
C ASP A 176 10.27 -31.45 -24.79
N ILE A 177 10.44 -31.67 -23.48
CA ILE A 177 10.08 -32.93 -22.81
C ILE A 177 8.57 -33.20 -22.88
N ILE A 178 7.75 -32.17 -22.68
CA ILE A 178 6.29 -32.33 -22.56
C ILE A 178 5.55 -32.18 -23.89
N LYS A 179 6.19 -31.68 -24.95
CA LYS A 179 5.57 -31.27 -26.22
C LYS A 179 4.56 -32.29 -26.78
N GLU A 180 4.92 -33.57 -26.81
CA GLU A 180 4.09 -34.65 -27.35
C GLU A 180 3.02 -35.16 -26.37
N HIS A 181 3.12 -34.77 -25.09
CA HIS A 181 2.28 -35.23 -23.99
C HIS A 181 1.28 -34.18 -23.48
N LEU A 182 1.26 -32.98 -24.10
CA LEU A 182 0.39 -31.87 -23.68
C LEU A 182 -1.09 -32.17 -23.92
N GLN A 183 -1.87 -32.18 -22.84
CA GLN A 183 -3.32 -32.31 -22.89
C GLN A 183 -4.00 -30.94 -22.92
N GLU A 184 -5.29 -30.90 -23.25
CA GLU A 184 -6.06 -29.66 -23.35
C GLU A 184 -6.06 -28.84 -22.05
N GLN A 185 -6.06 -29.52 -20.89
CA GLN A 185 -5.98 -28.86 -19.57
C GLN A 185 -4.63 -28.16 -19.32
N ASP A 186 -3.55 -28.64 -19.94
CA ASP A 186 -2.19 -28.12 -19.77
C ASP A 186 -1.91 -26.93 -20.69
N ARG A 187 -2.76 -26.70 -21.70
CA ARG A 187 -2.53 -25.69 -22.73
C ARG A 187 -2.56 -24.26 -22.21
N TYR A 188 -3.31 -24.00 -21.14
CA TYR A 188 -3.26 -22.70 -20.47
C TYR A 188 -1.89 -22.46 -19.82
N GLU A 189 -1.40 -23.41 -19.00
CA GLU A 189 -0.06 -23.33 -18.41
C GLU A 189 1.03 -23.28 -19.49
N GLN A 190 0.86 -24.02 -20.59
CA GLN A 190 1.77 -23.96 -21.74
C GLN A 190 1.84 -22.55 -22.33
N SER A 191 0.70 -21.94 -22.62
CA SER A 191 0.62 -20.57 -23.14
C SER A 191 1.32 -19.58 -22.21
N GLU A 192 1.10 -19.68 -20.90
CA GLU A 192 1.73 -18.81 -19.91
C GLU A 192 3.24 -18.98 -19.82
N CYS A 193 3.74 -20.24 -19.79
CA CYS A 193 5.17 -20.51 -19.76
C CYS A 193 5.89 -20.03 -21.03
N VAL A 194 5.28 -20.20 -22.21
CA VAL A 194 5.83 -19.71 -23.49
C VAL A 194 5.93 -18.19 -23.48
N LEU A 195 4.86 -17.49 -23.08
CA LEU A 195 4.89 -16.03 -22.96
C LEU A 195 5.87 -15.55 -21.89
N TYR A 196 6.04 -16.31 -20.81
CA TYR A 196 7.03 -16.01 -19.77
C TYR A 196 8.46 -16.16 -20.29
N LYS A 197 8.80 -17.29 -20.92
CA LYS A 197 10.09 -17.51 -21.60
C LYS A 197 10.38 -16.36 -22.56
N ASN A 198 9.40 -16.00 -23.39
CA ASN A 198 9.53 -14.92 -24.35
C ASN A 198 9.81 -13.56 -23.69
N SER A 199 9.09 -13.25 -22.60
CA SER A 199 9.29 -12.02 -21.85
C SER A 199 10.69 -11.92 -21.23
N ILE A 200 11.28 -13.05 -20.79
CA ILE A 200 12.65 -13.11 -20.28
C ILE A 200 13.67 -12.82 -21.38
N ILE A 201 13.50 -13.37 -22.58
CA ILE A 201 14.38 -13.09 -23.73
C ILE A 201 14.37 -11.59 -24.06
N ALA A 202 13.20 -10.97 -23.99
CA ALA A 202 13.05 -9.53 -24.19
C ALA A 202 13.65 -8.70 -23.05
N GLU A 203 13.54 -9.14 -21.79
CA GLU A 203 14.16 -8.47 -20.64
C GLU A 203 15.69 -8.51 -20.71
N ALA A 204 16.27 -9.59 -21.25
CA ALA A 204 17.70 -9.68 -21.56
C ALA A 204 18.14 -8.71 -22.68
N GLY A 205 17.22 -7.98 -23.30
CA GLY A 205 17.49 -6.99 -24.36
C GLY A 205 17.53 -7.57 -25.78
N ASN A 206 17.30 -8.88 -25.95
CA ASN A 206 17.35 -9.53 -27.27
C ASN A 206 15.98 -9.53 -27.96
N TYR A 207 15.51 -8.35 -28.37
CA TYR A 207 14.19 -8.19 -28.97
C TYR A 207 14.01 -8.90 -30.32
N ALA A 208 15.09 -9.08 -31.08
CA ALA A 208 15.05 -9.80 -32.36
C ALA A 208 14.74 -11.28 -32.14
N ARG A 209 15.47 -11.93 -31.22
CA ARG A 209 15.23 -13.32 -30.81
C ARG A 209 13.85 -13.45 -30.16
N ALA A 210 13.45 -12.50 -29.31
CA ALA A 210 12.14 -12.54 -28.67
C ALA A 210 11.00 -12.49 -29.71
N LEU A 211 11.13 -11.68 -30.77
CA LEU A 211 10.13 -11.64 -31.84
C LEU A 211 10.06 -12.95 -32.62
N GLU A 212 11.21 -13.52 -33.00
CA GLU A 212 11.28 -14.80 -33.72
C GLU A 212 10.67 -15.94 -32.90
N ASP A 213 11.04 -16.05 -31.62
CA ASP A 213 10.52 -17.04 -30.68
C ASP A 213 9.01 -16.89 -30.48
N LEU A 214 8.52 -15.65 -30.35
CA LEU A 214 7.10 -15.35 -30.19
C LEU A 214 6.27 -15.78 -31.41
N GLU A 215 6.77 -15.50 -32.62
CA GLU A 215 6.08 -15.85 -33.86
C GLU A 215 6.12 -17.34 -34.15
N LYS A 216 7.20 -18.02 -33.77
CA LYS A 216 7.35 -19.47 -33.87
C LYS A 216 6.34 -20.20 -32.98
N ASP A 217 6.17 -19.75 -31.75
CA ASP A 217 5.34 -20.43 -30.76
C ASP A 217 3.86 -19.96 -30.76
N VAL A 218 3.42 -19.21 -31.78
CA VAL A 218 2.07 -18.65 -31.88
C VAL A 218 0.96 -19.70 -31.73
N SER A 219 1.18 -20.94 -32.16
CA SER A 219 0.20 -22.03 -32.03
C SER A 219 0.00 -22.51 -30.59
N GLU A 220 0.96 -22.26 -29.70
CA GLU A 220 0.90 -22.62 -28.29
C GLU A 220 0.32 -21.49 -27.42
N ILE A 221 0.15 -20.29 -27.97
CA ILE A 221 -0.28 -19.11 -27.22
C ILE A 221 -1.80 -18.92 -27.32
N ARG A 222 -2.47 -18.87 -26.16
CA ARG A 222 -3.91 -18.58 -26.03
C ARG A 222 -4.19 -17.12 -25.71
N ASP A 223 -3.31 -16.48 -24.96
CA ASP A 223 -3.40 -15.05 -24.65
C ASP A 223 -2.92 -14.20 -25.85
N MET A 224 -3.83 -14.08 -26.83
CA MET A 224 -3.56 -13.34 -28.05
C MET A 224 -3.41 -11.83 -27.81
N THR A 225 -3.91 -11.30 -26.69
CA THR A 225 -3.71 -9.89 -26.36
C THR A 225 -2.25 -9.65 -26.00
N SER A 226 -1.68 -10.42 -25.07
CA SER A 226 -0.25 -10.34 -24.72
C SER A 226 0.65 -10.62 -25.93
N PHE A 227 0.31 -11.62 -26.77
CA PHE A 227 1.03 -11.88 -28.02
C PHE A 227 1.14 -10.63 -28.90
N MET A 228 0.01 -9.95 -29.13
CA MET A 228 -0.01 -8.76 -29.98
C MET A 228 0.71 -7.58 -29.34
N GLU A 229 0.57 -7.39 -28.03
CA GLU A 229 1.29 -6.35 -27.29
C GLU A 229 2.81 -6.57 -27.33
N TYR A 230 3.28 -7.80 -27.09
CA TYR A 230 4.70 -8.15 -27.16
C TYR A 230 5.23 -7.99 -28.58
N LYS A 231 4.52 -8.51 -29.59
CA LYS A 231 4.88 -8.37 -31.00
C LYS A 231 5.01 -6.89 -31.38
N ALA A 232 4.02 -6.07 -31.06
CA ALA A 232 4.05 -4.64 -31.37
C ALA A 232 5.20 -3.92 -30.66
N LYS A 233 5.43 -4.24 -29.38
CA LYS A 233 6.53 -3.69 -28.57
C LYS A 233 7.89 -4.03 -29.18
N TYR A 234 8.14 -5.29 -29.53
CA TYR A 234 9.43 -5.72 -30.09
C TYR A 234 9.66 -5.13 -31.47
N LEU A 235 8.64 -5.11 -32.34
CA LEU A 235 8.72 -4.46 -33.65
C LEU A 235 9.10 -2.98 -33.51
N LEU A 236 8.50 -2.27 -32.55
CA LEU A 236 8.79 -0.87 -32.29
C LEU A 236 10.23 -0.67 -31.79
N LEU A 237 10.69 -1.49 -30.84
CA LEU A 237 12.06 -1.44 -30.30
C LEU A 237 13.13 -1.80 -31.34
N LEU A 238 12.79 -2.64 -32.32
CA LEU A 238 13.65 -2.97 -33.47
C LEU A 238 13.60 -1.91 -34.59
N GLY A 239 12.84 -0.83 -34.42
CA GLY A 239 12.67 0.22 -35.43
C GLY A 239 11.77 -0.16 -36.61
N LYS A 240 11.12 -1.33 -36.58
CA LYS A 240 10.15 -1.80 -37.60
C LYS A 240 8.78 -1.13 -37.42
N LYS A 241 8.77 0.20 -37.45
CA LYS A 241 7.61 1.05 -37.14
C LYS A 241 6.37 0.75 -37.98
N LYS A 242 6.54 0.47 -39.28
CA LYS A 242 5.42 0.15 -40.18
C LYS A 242 4.69 -1.12 -39.75
N GLU A 243 5.42 -2.17 -39.42
CA GLU A 243 4.86 -3.43 -38.93
C GLU A 243 4.19 -3.25 -37.57
N ALA A 244 4.87 -2.56 -36.63
CA ALA A 244 4.31 -2.24 -35.32
C ALA A 244 2.98 -1.47 -35.44
N SER A 245 2.89 -0.49 -36.35
CA SER A 245 1.66 0.28 -36.58
C SER A 245 0.48 -0.58 -37.02
N MET A 246 0.72 -1.65 -37.79
CA MET A 246 -0.33 -2.57 -38.21
C MET A 246 -0.86 -3.36 -37.01
N VAL A 247 0.03 -3.83 -36.14
CA VAL A 247 -0.37 -4.57 -34.93
C VAL A 247 -1.11 -3.66 -33.94
N TYR A 248 -0.66 -2.42 -33.72
CA TYR A 248 -1.38 -1.47 -32.86
C TYR A 248 -2.77 -1.11 -33.40
N ARG A 249 -2.95 -1.05 -34.73
CA ARG A 249 -4.29 -0.87 -35.32
C ARG A 249 -5.21 -2.07 -35.06
N GLN A 250 -4.67 -3.29 -35.08
CA GLN A 250 -5.44 -4.48 -34.70
C GLN A 250 -5.75 -4.50 -33.19
N LEU A 251 -4.81 -4.06 -32.33
CA LEU A 251 -5.04 -3.89 -30.89
C LEU A 251 -6.14 -2.86 -30.62
N LEU A 252 -6.16 -1.74 -31.34
CA LEU A 252 -7.26 -0.76 -31.28
C LEU A 252 -8.59 -1.33 -31.76
N GLN A 253 -8.60 -2.22 -32.75
CA GLN A 253 -9.81 -2.92 -33.15
C GLN A 253 -10.35 -3.84 -32.03
N ARG A 254 -9.46 -4.42 -31.22
CA ARG A 254 -9.85 -5.24 -30.05
C ARG A 254 -10.34 -4.39 -28.88
N ASN A 255 -9.65 -3.29 -28.58
CA ASN A 255 -10.00 -2.36 -27.51
C ASN A 255 -9.70 -0.92 -27.92
N PRO A 256 -10.70 -0.19 -28.48
CA PRO A 256 -10.52 1.19 -28.92
C PRO A 256 -10.56 2.20 -27.76
N ASP A 257 -10.71 1.76 -26.52
CA ASP A 257 -10.74 2.63 -25.33
C ASP A 257 -9.40 2.64 -24.57
N ASN A 258 -8.40 1.89 -25.03
CA ASN A 258 -7.06 1.91 -24.46
C ASN A 258 -6.23 3.07 -25.03
N VAL A 259 -6.10 4.16 -24.25
CA VAL A 259 -5.28 5.34 -24.56
C VAL A 259 -3.83 4.99 -24.90
N GLY A 260 -3.25 3.96 -24.26
CA GLY A 260 -1.88 3.52 -24.50
C GLY A 260 -1.64 3.10 -25.95
N TYR A 261 -2.60 2.43 -26.59
CA TYR A 261 -2.47 2.01 -27.99
C TYR A 261 -2.47 3.19 -28.95
N PHE A 262 -3.22 4.27 -28.67
CA PHE A 262 -3.15 5.50 -29.47
C PHE A 262 -1.76 6.13 -29.38
N ASN A 263 -1.22 6.28 -28.17
CA ASN A 263 0.11 6.86 -27.96
C ASN A 263 1.22 6.05 -28.65
N LEU A 264 1.13 4.72 -28.60
CA LEU A 264 2.09 3.82 -29.26
C LEU A 264 1.93 3.83 -30.78
N LEU A 265 0.70 3.94 -31.29
CA LEU A 265 0.45 4.12 -32.72
C LEU A 265 1.01 5.45 -33.23
N GLU A 266 0.82 6.54 -32.50
CA GLU A 266 1.43 7.83 -32.84
C GLU A 266 2.96 7.75 -32.88
N THR A 267 3.55 7.02 -31.93
CA THR A 267 5.01 6.78 -31.88
C THR A 267 5.48 5.97 -33.09
N CYS A 268 4.70 4.99 -33.54
CA CYS A 268 5.00 4.23 -34.76
C CYS A 268 4.91 5.09 -36.03
N LEU A 269 3.96 6.03 -36.08
CA LEU A 269 3.72 6.86 -37.26
C LEU A 269 4.49 8.18 -37.24
N ASP A 270 5.26 8.45 -36.18
CA ASP A 270 5.97 9.71 -35.94
C ASP A 270 5.06 10.96 -36.01
N THR A 271 3.76 10.78 -35.72
CA THR A 271 2.78 11.88 -35.80
C THR A 271 2.81 12.78 -34.57
N ALA A 272 3.39 12.33 -33.46
CA ALA A 272 3.48 13.11 -32.23
C ALA A 272 4.41 14.34 -32.37
N SER A 273 5.49 14.20 -33.14
CA SER A 273 6.46 15.26 -33.45
C SER A 273 6.22 15.96 -34.80
N GLY A 274 5.35 15.39 -35.64
CA GLY A 274 4.99 15.94 -36.95
C GLY A 274 4.00 17.11 -36.91
N PRO A 275 3.55 17.57 -38.09
CA PRO A 275 2.54 18.63 -38.22
C PRO A 275 1.23 18.25 -37.53
N VAL A 276 0.61 19.21 -36.84
CA VAL A 276 -0.63 19.03 -36.08
C VAL A 276 -1.75 18.50 -36.98
N GLU A 277 -1.79 18.93 -38.24
CA GLU A 277 -2.77 18.55 -39.25
C GLU A 277 -2.70 17.05 -39.58
N THR A 278 -1.48 16.50 -39.66
CA THR A 278 -1.28 15.06 -39.92
C THR A 278 -1.74 14.23 -38.73
N ARG A 279 -1.39 14.68 -37.51
CA ARG A 279 -1.85 14.05 -36.27
C ARG A 279 -3.37 14.11 -36.14
N LEU A 280 -4.00 15.24 -36.48
CA LEU A 280 -5.46 15.37 -36.48
C LEU A 280 -6.13 14.44 -37.49
N ALA A 281 -5.61 14.35 -38.71
CA ALA A 281 -6.17 13.48 -39.75
C ALA A 281 -6.16 12.00 -39.31
N LEU A 282 -5.13 11.57 -38.56
CA LEU A 282 -5.09 10.25 -37.94
C LEU A 282 -6.28 10.06 -36.99
N TYR A 283 -6.50 10.98 -36.05
CA TYR A 283 -7.61 10.88 -35.10
C TYR A 283 -8.98 10.99 -35.75
N ASP A 284 -9.14 11.80 -36.79
CA ASP A 284 -10.40 11.86 -37.54
C ASP A 284 -10.71 10.52 -38.20
N LYS A 285 -9.69 9.86 -38.75
CA LYS A 285 -9.84 8.53 -39.30
C LYS A 285 -10.17 7.51 -38.21
N LEU A 286 -9.48 7.55 -37.07
CA LEU A 286 -9.75 6.63 -35.95
C LEU A 286 -11.14 6.86 -35.35
N ALA A 287 -11.59 8.10 -35.18
CA ALA A 287 -12.93 8.43 -34.72
C ALA A 287 -14.01 7.96 -35.70
N SER A 288 -13.72 7.96 -37.01
CA SER A 288 -14.63 7.38 -38.01
C SER A 288 -14.79 5.86 -37.88
N PHE A 289 -13.73 5.15 -37.47
CA PHE A 289 -13.80 3.71 -37.21
C PHE A 289 -14.42 3.39 -35.84
N TYR A 290 -14.20 4.26 -34.86
CA TYR A 290 -14.62 4.05 -33.47
C TYR A 290 -15.46 5.23 -32.95
N PRO A 291 -16.67 5.45 -33.48
CA PRO A 291 -17.48 6.64 -33.16
C PRO A 291 -17.95 6.73 -31.70
N ARG A 292 -17.85 5.62 -30.95
CA ARG A 292 -18.20 5.56 -29.51
C ARG A 292 -16.99 5.60 -28.58
N SER A 293 -15.77 5.52 -29.13
CA SER A 293 -14.54 5.56 -28.35
C SER A 293 -14.25 6.98 -27.88
N ASP A 294 -14.06 7.16 -26.57
CA ASP A 294 -13.74 8.46 -25.99
C ASP A 294 -12.31 8.93 -26.35
N PRO A 295 -11.25 8.09 -26.24
CA PRO A 295 -9.89 8.51 -26.55
C PRO A 295 -9.70 9.12 -27.94
N ALA A 296 -10.36 8.57 -28.96
CA ALA A 296 -10.24 9.04 -30.33
C ALA A 296 -10.71 10.50 -30.50
N VAL A 297 -11.68 10.93 -29.69
CA VAL A 297 -12.23 12.29 -29.71
C VAL A 297 -11.53 13.20 -28.69
N PHE A 298 -11.17 12.66 -27.52
CA PHE A 298 -10.59 13.42 -26.43
C PHE A 298 -9.11 13.78 -26.64
N LEU A 299 -8.28 12.84 -27.14
CA LEU A 299 -6.84 13.06 -27.28
C LEU A 299 -6.46 14.27 -28.15
N PRO A 300 -7.15 14.56 -29.28
CA PRO A 300 -7.01 15.82 -30.01
C PRO A 300 -7.10 17.08 -29.14
N LEU A 301 -8.02 17.09 -28.17
CA LEU A 301 -8.17 18.24 -27.26
C LEU A 301 -6.96 18.42 -26.35
N GLY A 302 -6.19 17.34 -26.10
CA GLY A 302 -4.98 17.36 -25.29
C GLY A 302 -3.84 18.13 -25.94
N PHE A 303 -3.51 17.79 -27.20
CA PHE A 303 -2.36 18.38 -27.90
C PHE A 303 -2.67 19.66 -28.67
N LEU A 304 -3.93 19.93 -29.03
CA LEU A 304 -4.26 21.16 -29.74
C LEU A 304 -3.99 22.42 -28.88
N PRO A 305 -3.31 23.45 -29.40
CA PRO A 305 -3.21 24.74 -28.72
C PRO A 305 -4.58 25.39 -28.55
N ALA A 306 -4.77 26.12 -27.45
CA ALA A 306 -6.04 26.83 -27.20
C ALA A 306 -6.38 27.88 -28.27
N SER A 307 -5.37 28.43 -28.95
CA SER A 307 -5.51 29.40 -30.05
C SER A 307 -5.85 28.75 -31.40
N HIS A 308 -5.77 27.42 -31.51
CA HIS A 308 -6.04 26.75 -32.77
C HIS A 308 -7.56 26.74 -33.03
N PRO A 309 -8.05 27.14 -34.23
CA PRO A 309 -9.49 27.20 -34.52
C PRO A 309 -10.22 25.89 -34.22
N GLU A 310 -9.56 24.77 -34.55
CA GLU A 310 -10.12 23.44 -34.38
C GLU A 310 -10.20 22.95 -32.93
N PHE A 311 -9.50 23.60 -31.99
CA PHE A 311 -9.68 23.30 -30.56
C PHE A 311 -11.09 23.69 -30.11
N GLN A 312 -11.52 24.93 -30.39
CA GLN A 312 -12.82 25.43 -29.95
C GLN A 312 -13.97 24.60 -30.53
N LYS A 313 -13.90 24.30 -31.84
CA LYS A 313 -14.90 23.48 -32.54
C LYS A 313 -15.01 22.07 -31.94
N ARG A 314 -13.89 21.37 -31.75
CA ARG A 314 -13.88 20.00 -31.21
C ARG A 314 -14.28 19.96 -29.73
N ALA A 315 -13.79 20.92 -28.93
CA ALA A 315 -14.18 21.04 -27.53
C ALA A 315 -15.69 21.30 -27.39
N SER A 316 -16.27 22.14 -28.27
CA SER A 316 -17.71 22.39 -28.31
C SER A 316 -18.48 21.11 -28.62
N LEU A 317 -18.15 20.40 -29.70
CA LEU A 317 -18.82 19.15 -30.05
C LEU A 317 -18.74 18.10 -28.91
N TYR A 318 -17.56 17.95 -28.32
CA TYR A 318 -17.31 16.96 -27.26
C TYR A 318 -18.08 17.29 -25.96
N ILE A 319 -18.01 18.53 -25.49
CA ILE A 319 -18.61 18.97 -24.23
C ILE A 319 -20.12 19.06 -24.38
N LEU A 320 -20.60 19.77 -25.41
CA LEU A 320 -22.03 19.99 -25.59
C LEU A 320 -22.76 18.69 -25.90
N GLY A 321 -22.13 17.77 -26.64
CA GLY A 321 -22.69 16.44 -26.89
C GLY A 321 -22.86 15.60 -25.62
N GLN A 322 -22.02 15.79 -24.60
CA GLN A 322 -22.18 15.15 -23.29
C GLN A 322 -23.22 15.84 -22.42
N LEU A 323 -23.24 17.18 -22.40
CA LEU A 323 -24.23 17.96 -21.64
C LEU A 323 -25.66 17.73 -22.16
N LYS A 324 -25.86 17.68 -23.49
CA LYS A 324 -27.15 17.38 -24.11
C LYS A 324 -27.67 15.99 -23.76
N ARG A 325 -26.78 15.03 -23.48
CA ARG A 325 -27.12 13.66 -23.02
C ARG A 325 -27.25 13.54 -21.50
N GLY A 326 -26.87 14.57 -20.75
CA GLY A 326 -26.90 14.56 -19.29
C GLY A 326 -25.82 13.70 -18.63
N VAL A 327 -24.60 13.67 -19.18
CA VAL A 327 -23.48 12.89 -18.60
C VAL A 327 -22.92 13.62 -17.35
N PRO A 328 -23.02 13.04 -16.13
CA PRO A 328 -22.54 13.72 -14.90
C PRO A 328 -21.03 13.95 -14.88
N ALA A 329 -20.27 13.08 -15.55
CA ALA A 329 -18.81 13.11 -15.62
C ALA A 329 -18.24 14.15 -16.61
N THR A 330 -19.07 14.94 -17.30
CA THR A 330 -18.61 15.84 -18.37
C THR A 330 -17.44 16.74 -17.94
N PHE A 331 -17.51 17.35 -16.75
CA PHE A 331 -16.39 18.15 -16.22
C PHE A 331 -15.16 17.29 -15.90
N VAL A 332 -15.36 16.10 -15.32
CA VAL A 332 -14.27 15.17 -14.97
C VAL A 332 -13.50 14.77 -16.22
N ASN A 333 -14.21 14.53 -17.33
CA ASN A 333 -13.62 14.17 -18.62
C ASN A 333 -12.72 15.28 -19.17
N VAL A 334 -13.14 16.56 -19.07
CA VAL A 334 -12.29 17.69 -19.53
C VAL A 334 -11.31 18.22 -18.49
N LYS A 335 -11.39 17.78 -17.23
CA LYS A 335 -10.51 18.23 -16.14
C LYS A 335 -9.00 18.13 -16.46
N PRO A 336 -8.48 17.12 -17.18
CA PRO A 336 -7.07 17.11 -17.58
C PRO A 336 -6.66 18.33 -18.43
N LEU A 337 -7.60 18.91 -19.21
CA LEU A 337 -7.37 20.12 -20.02
C LEU A 337 -7.25 21.39 -19.18
N TYR A 338 -7.78 21.39 -17.96
CA TYR A 338 -7.75 22.53 -17.04
C TYR A 338 -6.35 22.79 -16.47
N LYS A 339 -5.36 21.92 -16.75
CA LYS A 339 -3.94 22.24 -16.53
C LYS A 339 -3.49 23.46 -17.34
N ASN A 340 -4.14 23.75 -18.47
CA ASN A 340 -3.83 24.91 -19.32
C ASN A 340 -4.87 26.02 -19.14
N LYS A 341 -4.46 27.14 -18.52
CA LYS A 341 -5.34 28.30 -18.25
C LYS A 341 -6.02 28.87 -19.49
N ARG A 342 -5.37 28.83 -20.68
CA ARG A 342 -5.98 29.33 -21.93
C ARG A 342 -7.12 28.44 -22.40
N LYS A 343 -7.01 27.11 -22.21
CA LYS A 343 -8.08 26.16 -22.55
C LYS A 343 -9.30 26.35 -21.65
N ILE A 344 -9.10 26.68 -20.38
CA ILE A 344 -10.18 27.00 -19.44
C ILE A 344 -11.05 28.13 -19.98
N VAL A 345 -10.44 29.24 -20.43
CA VAL A 345 -11.17 30.41 -20.95
C VAL A 345 -12.04 30.05 -22.14
N VAL A 346 -11.52 29.25 -23.07
CA VAL A 346 -12.29 28.78 -24.24
C VAL A 346 -13.45 27.88 -23.82
N ILE A 347 -13.21 26.93 -22.90
CA ILE A 347 -14.24 26.02 -22.38
C ILE A 347 -15.33 26.79 -21.63
N GLU A 348 -14.95 27.77 -20.80
CA GLU A 348 -15.89 28.63 -20.09
C GLU A 348 -16.81 29.35 -21.08
N LYS A 349 -16.23 29.97 -22.12
CA LYS A 349 -16.99 30.65 -23.17
C LYS A 349 -17.97 29.72 -23.86
N ILE A 350 -17.52 28.54 -24.31
CA ILE A 350 -18.37 27.55 -24.99
C ILE A 350 -19.61 27.21 -24.14
N VAL A 351 -19.41 26.93 -22.85
CA VAL A 351 -20.52 26.46 -21.99
C VAL A 351 -21.43 27.62 -21.57
N LYS A 352 -20.90 28.82 -21.34
CA LYS A 352 -21.72 30.01 -21.05
C LYS A 352 -22.55 30.44 -22.24
N ASP A 353 -21.98 30.44 -23.44
CA ASP A 353 -22.70 30.76 -24.67
C ASP A 353 -23.82 29.73 -24.92
N PHE A 354 -23.56 28.44 -24.68
CA PHE A 354 -24.56 27.39 -24.74
C PHE A 354 -25.67 27.57 -23.69
N PHE A 355 -25.30 27.88 -22.45
CA PHE A 355 -26.23 28.10 -21.33
C PHE A 355 -27.19 29.27 -21.58
N ALA A 356 -26.70 30.38 -22.14
CA ALA A 356 -27.52 31.56 -22.39
C ALA A 356 -28.44 31.41 -23.61
N ASN A 357 -27.95 30.81 -24.70
CA ASN A 357 -28.62 30.88 -25.99
C ASN A 357 -29.39 29.60 -26.39
N GLU A 358 -28.88 28.42 -26.05
CA GLU A 358 -29.47 27.13 -26.50
C GLU A 358 -30.26 26.43 -25.39
N VAL A 359 -29.76 26.43 -24.15
CA VAL A 359 -30.35 25.67 -23.02
C VAL A 359 -31.84 25.99 -22.77
N PRO A 360 -32.32 27.25 -22.83
CA PRO A 360 -33.74 27.54 -22.60
C PRO A 360 -34.70 26.84 -23.57
N GLY A 361 -34.23 26.46 -24.77
CA GLY A 361 -35.01 25.74 -25.77
C GLY A 361 -34.85 24.22 -25.75
N LEU A 362 -34.08 23.66 -24.80
CA LEU A 362 -33.78 22.23 -24.70
C LEU A 362 -34.54 21.56 -23.54
N ASN A 363 -34.36 20.25 -23.40
CA ASN A 363 -34.95 19.49 -22.30
C ASN A 363 -34.51 20.07 -20.94
N PRO A 364 -35.41 20.25 -19.96
CA PRO A 364 -35.09 20.80 -18.65
C PRO A 364 -33.92 20.10 -17.92
N THR A 365 -33.69 18.82 -18.18
CA THR A 365 -32.54 18.09 -17.62
C THR A 365 -31.18 18.64 -18.09
N VAL A 366 -31.11 19.20 -19.30
CA VAL A 366 -29.90 19.84 -19.83
C VAL A 366 -29.53 21.07 -19.00
N PHE A 367 -30.52 21.86 -18.56
CA PHE A 367 -30.28 23.00 -17.68
C PHE A 367 -29.57 22.60 -16.39
N VAL A 368 -30.02 21.49 -15.77
CA VAL A 368 -29.44 20.96 -14.54
C VAL A 368 -27.98 20.55 -14.76
N TRP A 369 -27.68 19.80 -15.82
CA TRP A 369 -26.31 19.31 -16.08
C TRP A 369 -25.34 20.40 -16.53
N VAL A 370 -25.83 21.42 -17.24
CA VAL A 370 -25.01 22.59 -17.60
C VAL A 370 -24.71 23.44 -16.36
N SER A 371 -25.71 23.66 -15.50
CA SER A 371 -25.52 24.33 -14.20
C SER A 371 -24.55 23.55 -13.31
N TYR A 372 -24.68 22.23 -13.27
CA TYR A 372 -23.76 21.34 -12.56
C TYR A 372 -22.32 21.47 -13.08
N PHE A 373 -22.12 21.44 -14.40
CA PHE A 373 -20.81 21.65 -15.02
C PHE A 373 -20.21 23.01 -14.67
N LEU A 374 -20.99 24.09 -14.77
CA LEU A 374 -20.54 25.45 -14.44
C LEU A 374 -20.17 25.56 -12.96
N SER A 375 -20.95 24.94 -12.07
CA SER A 375 -20.61 24.86 -10.65
C SER A 375 -19.27 24.14 -10.41
N GLN A 376 -19.03 22.99 -11.06
CA GLN A 376 -17.75 22.29 -10.98
C GLN A 376 -16.59 23.10 -11.55
N HIS A 377 -16.81 23.82 -12.66
CA HIS A 377 -15.86 24.73 -13.28
C HIS A 377 -15.43 25.85 -12.31
N TYR A 378 -16.38 26.56 -11.71
CA TYR A 378 -16.07 27.65 -10.79
C TYR A 378 -15.51 27.15 -9.45
N LEU A 379 -15.92 25.98 -8.98
CA LEU A 379 -15.29 25.31 -7.85
C LEU A 379 -13.80 25.03 -8.12
N TYR A 380 -13.45 24.56 -9.33
CA TYR A 380 -12.05 24.35 -9.70
C TYR A 380 -11.24 25.64 -9.75
N LEU A 381 -11.86 26.75 -10.18
CA LEU A 381 -11.26 28.09 -10.19
C LEU A 381 -11.25 28.77 -8.81
N ASN A 382 -11.71 28.07 -7.76
CA ASN A 382 -11.85 28.60 -6.40
C ASN A 382 -12.75 29.85 -6.32
N LYS A 383 -13.71 29.99 -7.24
CA LYS A 383 -14.77 31.01 -7.21
C LYS A 383 -16.01 30.42 -6.55
N LEU A 384 -15.96 30.29 -5.22
CA LEU A 384 -16.89 29.48 -4.44
C LEU A 384 -18.33 30.03 -4.44
N ASP A 385 -18.49 31.36 -4.43
CA ASP A 385 -19.82 32.00 -4.43
C ASP A 385 -20.58 31.71 -5.74
N VAL A 386 -19.91 31.92 -6.88
CA VAL A 386 -20.47 31.62 -8.21
C VAL A 386 -20.77 30.13 -8.35
N ALA A 387 -19.88 29.26 -7.83
CA ALA A 387 -20.13 27.82 -7.83
C ALA A 387 -21.39 27.46 -7.02
N MET A 388 -21.61 28.14 -5.88
CA MET A 388 -22.79 27.97 -5.02
C MET A 388 -24.07 28.44 -5.72
N GLU A 389 -24.03 29.55 -6.43
CA GLU A 389 -25.18 30.06 -7.20
C GLU A 389 -25.65 29.04 -8.24
N TYR A 390 -24.74 28.50 -9.06
CA TYR A 390 -25.10 27.52 -10.09
C TYR A 390 -25.63 26.21 -9.50
N ILE A 391 -25.05 25.72 -8.39
CA ILE A 391 -25.55 24.48 -7.79
C ILE A 391 -26.91 24.69 -7.11
N GLN A 392 -27.16 25.86 -6.56
CA GLN A 392 -28.46 26.18 -5.97
C GLN A 392 -29.53 26.32 -7.06
N GLN A 393 -29.21 26.90 -8.22
CA GLN A 393 -30.10 26.91 -9.38
C GLN A 393 -30.46 25.47 -9.83
N ALA A 394 -29.46 24.59 -9.91
CA ALA A 394 -29.67 23.18 -10.25
C ALA A 394 -30.58 22.46 -9.23
N LEU A 395 -30.35 22.67 -7.93
CA LEU A 395 -31.15 22.08 -6.85
C LEU A 395 -32.57 22.62 -6.80
N ASN A 396 -32.77 23.93 -7.00
CA ASN A 396 -34.11 24.53 -7.06
C ASN A 396 -34.94 23.94 -8.20
N HIS A 397 -34.29 23.59 -9.31
CA HIS A 397 -34.93 22.95 -10.45
C HIS A 397 -35.18 21.45 -10.23
N SER A 398 -34.20 20.72 -9.68
CA SER A 398 -34.28 19.25 -9.53
C SER A 398 -33.63 18.78 -8.22
N PRO A 399 -34.35 18.85 -7.09
CA PRO A 399 -33.82 18.53 -5.76
C PRO A 399 -33.71 17.02 -5.49
N THR A 400 -33.94 16.16 -6.49
CA THR A 400 -33.93 14.70 -6.34
C THR A 400 -32.61 14.06 -6.76
N LEU A 401 -31.65 14.84 -7.29
CA LEU A 401 -30.37 14.32 -7.78
C LEU A 401 -29.29 14.39 -6.70
N VAL A 402 -28.77 13.24 -6.30
CA VAL A 402 -27.78 13.10 -5.22
C VAL A 402 -26.46 13.82 -5.56
N GLU A 403 -26.05 13.83 -6.83
CA GLU A 403 -24.84 14.50 -7.29
C GLU A 403 -24.81 15.98 -6.96
N LEU A 404 -25.99 16.63 -6.94
CA LEU A 404 -26.11 18.05 -6.64
C LEU A 404 -25.79 18.34 -5.16
N TYR A 405 -26.28 17.49 -4.25
CA TYR A 405 -25.96 17.55 -2.83
C TYR A 405 -24.48 17.27 -2.58
N ILE A 406 -23.91 16.27 -3.26
CA ILE A 406 -22.47 15.97 -3.19
C ILE A 406 -21.63 17.19 -3.56
N LEU A 407 -21.99 17.89 -4.64
CA LEU A 407 -21.25 19.07 -5.09
C LEU A 407 -21.48 20.26 -4.15
N LYS A 408 -22.71 20.51 -3.71
CA LYS A 408 -23.02 21.56 -2.73
C LYS A 408 -22.26 21.35 -1.42
N ALA A 409 -22.30 20.15 -0.85
CA ALA A 409 -21.52 19.78 0.34
C ALA A 409 -20.02 19.99 0.12
N ARG A 410 -19.49 19.65 -1.07
CA ARG A 410 -18.09 19.91 -1.41
C ARG A 410 -17.76 21.40 -1.44
N ILE A 411 -18.59 22.25 -2.05
CA ILE A 411 -18.39 23.71 -2.08
C ILE A 411 -18.43 24.27 -0.65
N THR A 412 -19.44 23.89 0.14
CA THR A 412 -19.60 24.31 1.56
C THR A 412 -18.38 23.92 2.41
N LYS A 413 -17.82 22.73 2.17
CA LYS A 413 -16.56 22.31 2.82
C LYS A 413 -15.38 23.20 2.41
N HIS A 414 -15.26 23.58 1.14
CA HIS A 414 -14.21 24.50 0.68
C HIS A 414 -14.39 25.93 1.23
N LEU A 415 -15.61 26.32 1.62
CA LEU A 415 -15.89 27.54 2.39
C LEU A 415 -15.52 27.45 3.88
N GLY A 416 -14.96 26.32 4.33
CA GLY A 416 -14.59 26.08 5.73
C GLY A 416 -15.76 25.69 6.65
N LYS A 417 -16.98 25.57 6.12
CA LYS A 417 -18.20 25.26 6.90
C LYS A 417 -18.43 23.74 6.96
N ILE A 418 -17.56 23.02 7.66
CA ILE A 418 -17.53 21.56 7.65
C ILE A 418 -18.82 20.94 8.23
N GLU A 419 -19.37 21.51 9.31
CA GLU A 419 -20.63 21.03 9.91
C GLU A 419 -21.81 21.13 8.92
N GLN A 420 -21.99 22.29 8.30
CA GLN A 420 -23.04 22.46 7.28
C GLN A 420 -22.84 21.52 6.09
N ALA A 421 -21.59 21.25 5.72
CA ALA A 421 -21.28 20.34 4.64
C ALA A 421 -21.66 18.89 4.97
N LYS A 422 -21.49 18.46 6.24
CA LYS A 422 -21.96 17.16 6.73
C LYS A 422 -23.49 17.05 6.58
N ASP A 423 -24.23 18.06 7.05
CA ASP A 423 -25.70 18.03 6.99
C ASP A 423 -26.23 17.95 5.56
N ILE A 424 -25.67 18.74 4.64
CA ILE A 424 -26.04 18.71 3.21
C ILE A 424 -25.74 17.34 2.60
N MET A 425 -24.63 16.71 2.97
CA MET A 425 -24.28 15.37 2.48
C MET A 425 -25.24 14.31 3.04
N GLU A 426 -25.69 14.46 4.28
CA GLU A 426 -26.69 13.59 4.91
C GLU A 426 -28.08 13.75 4.27
N GLU A 427 -28.49 14.97 3.90
CA GLU A 427 -29.68 15.19 3.09
C GLU A 427 -29.60 14.43 1.76
N GLY A 428 -28.47 14.55 1.06
CA GLY A 428 -28.23 13.82 -0.19
C GLY A 428 -28.25 12.31 -0.03
N ARG A 429 -27.71 11.78 1.08
CA ARG A 429 -27.71 10.35 1.40
C ARG A 429 -29.13 9.82 1.63
N LYS A 430 -30.00 10.59 2.27
CA LYS A 430 -31.38 10.18 2.54
C LYS A 430 -32.24 10.03 1.28
N LEU A 431 -31.82 10.63 0.16
CA LEU A 431 -32.48 10.44 -1.13
C LEU A 431 -32.25 9.03 -1.71
N ASP A 432 -31.11 8.41 -1.40
CA ASP A 432 -30.80 7.05 -1.81
C ASP A 432 -30.03 6.30 -0.71
N LEU A 433 -30.79 5.52 0.08
CA LEU A 433 -30.25 4.71 1.16
C LEU A 433 -29.61 3.39 0.68
N GLN A 434 -29.70 3.07 -0.61
CA GLN A 434 -29.13 1.84 -1.18
C GLN A 434 -27.73 2.05 -1.75
N ASP A 435 -27.34 3.29 -2.08
CA ASP A 435 -26.03 3.59 -2.64
C ASP A 435 -24.93 3.65 -1.56
N ARG A 436 -24.04 2.64 -1.58
CA ARG A 436 -22.87 2.54 -0.71
C ARG A 436 -21.85 3.68 -0.91
N PHE A 437 -21.68 4.21 -2.12
CA PHE A 437 -20.76 5.32 -2.38
C PHE A 437 -21.23 6.61 -1.69
N VAL A 438 -22.51 6.93 -1.79
CA VAL A 438 -23.12 8.10 -1.16
C VAL A 438 -23.05 7.97 0.36
N ASN A 439 -23.39 6.78 0.88
CA ASN A 439 -23.23 6.46 2.30
C ASN A 439 -21.77 6.64 2.79
N SER A 440 -20.80 6.07 2.07
CA SER A 440 -19.37 6.19 2.42
C SER A 440 -18.91 7.65 2.40
N LYS A 441 -19.43 8.46 1.48
CA LYS A 441 -19.10 9.89 1.41
C LYS A 441 -19.71 10.68 2.56
N ALA A 442 -20.95 10.39 2.95
CA ALA A 442 -21.59 11.00 4.13
C ALA A 442 -20.81 10.67 5.41
N ALA A 443 -20.47 9.39 5.62
CA ALA A 443 -19.61 8.97 6.73
C ALA A 443 -18.26 9.68 6.74
N LYS A 444 -17.62 9.85 5.57
CA LYS A 444 -16.38 10.62 5.48
C LYS A 444 -16.56 12.08 5.92
N TYR A 445 -17.69 12.71 5.61
CA TYR A 445 -17.95 14.09 6.04
C TYR A 445 -18.20 14.17 7.55
N LEU A 446 -18.91 13.19 8.13
CA LEU A 446 -19.06 13.01 9.58
C LEU A 446 -17.69 12.87 10.28
N LEU A 447 -16.77 12.05 9.74
CA LEU A 447 -15.42 11.92 10.30
C LEU A 447 -14.65 13.24 10.22
N ARG A 448 -14.79 13.99 9.12
CA ARG A 448 -14.13 15.30 8.94
C ARG A 448 -14.67 16.38 9.88
N SER A 449 -15.91 16.23 10.35
CA SER A 449 -16.52 17.07 11.39
C SER A 449 -16.42 16.47 12.79
N ASN A 450 -15.51 15.51 13.04
CA ASN A 450 -15.28 14.88 14.35
C ASN A 450 -16.45 14.06 14.94
N HIS A 451 -17.49 13.77 14.16
CA HIS A 451 -18.63 12.94 14.57
C HIS A 451 -18.34 11.45 14.30
N VAL A 452 -17.37 10.88 15.03
CA VAL A 452 -16.85 9.53 14.75
C VAL A 452 -17.90 8.45 14.95
N ASP A 453 -18.62 8.47 16.07
CA ASP A 453 -19.66 7.48 16.39
C ASP A 453 -20.74 7.44 15.30
N GLU A 454 -21.30 8.60 14.95
CA GLU A 454 -22.31 8.72 13.88
C GLU A 454 -21.76 8.26 12.53
N ALA A 455 -20.50 8.57 12.22
CA ALA A 455 -19.89 8.09 10.98
C ALA A 455 -19.84 6.57 10.92
N ILE A 456 -19.45 5.92 12.02
CA ILE A 456 -19.43 4.45 12.10
C ILE A 456 -20.84 3.89 11.96
N ASP A 457 -21.82 4.46 12.65
CA ASP A 457 -23.22 4.03 12.54
C ASP A 457 -23.76 4.15 11.10
N VAL A 458 -23.43 5.25 10.40
CA VAL A 458 -23.81 5.44 8.99
C VAL A 458 -23.19 4.38 8.10
N VAL A 459 -21.88 4.09 8.23
CA VAL A 459 -21.24 3.02 7.43
C VAL A 459 -21.79 1.64 7.80
N SER A 460 -22.19 1.46 9.06
CA SER A 460 -22.67 0.17 9.59
C SER A 460 -23.93 -0.35 8.88
N LEU A 461 -24.67 0.53 8.22
CA LEU A 461 -25.82 0.16 7.36
C LEU A 461 -25.44 -0.82 6.23
N PHE A 462 -24.17 -0.87 5.83
CA PHE A 462 -23.63 -1.76 4.79
C PHE A 462 -22.66 -2.82 5.33
N THR A 463 -22.61 -3.00 6.65
CA THR A 463 -21.72 -3.97 7.29
C THR A 463 -22.49 -5.18 7.79
N LYS A 464 -21.79 -6.30 7.93
CA LYS A 464 -22.33 -7.45 8.65
C LYS A 464 -22.20 -7.20 10.15
N LEU A 465 -23.33 -7.13 10.86
CA LEU A 465 -23.36 -7.02 12.31
C LEU A 465 -23.38 -8.41 12.95
N ASP A 466 -22.39 -8.70 13.79
CA ASP A 466 -22.42 -9.86 14.68
C ASP A 466 -23.51 -9.66 15.75
N GLU A 467 -24.10 -10.75 16.27
CA GLU A 467 -25.21 -10.69 17.25
C GLU A 467 -24.92 -9.86 18.51
N SER A 468 -23.64 -9.69 18.88
CA SER A 468 -23.20 -8.92 20.06
C SER A 468 -22.56 -7.56 19.74
N ALA A 469 -22.45 -7.19 18.46
CA ALA A 469 -21.81 -5.94 18.06
C ALA A 469 -22.82 -4.77 18.06
N VAL A 470 -22.44 -3.64 18.67
CA VAL A 470 -23.26 -2.42 18.69
C VAL A 470 -23.27 -1.72 17.33
N ASN A 471 -22.18 -1.84 16.57
CA ASN A 471 -22.01 -1.25 15.25
C ASN A 471 -21.08 -2.12 14.38
N GLY A 472 -20.88 -1.70 13.13
CA GLY A 472 -20.11 -2.40 12.10
C GLY A 472 -18.60 -2.25 12.17
N LEU A 473 -18.05 -1.66 13.23
CA LEU A 473 -16.62 -1.34 13.28
C LEU A 473 -15.72 -2.59 13.15
N LYS A 474 -16.13 -3.71 13.75
CA LYS A 474 -15.40 -5.00 13.66
C LYS A 474 -15.35 -5.54 12.23
N ASP A 475 -16.48 -5.46 11.53
CA ASP A 475 -16.57 -5.84 10.12
C ASP A 475 -15.70 -4.93 9.27
N LEU A 476 -15.65 -3.63 9.56
CA LEU A 476 -14.77 -2.69 8.84
C LEU A 476 -13.27 -2.98 9.04
N HIS A 477 -12.86 -3.50 10.20
CA HIS A 477 -11.49 -3.98 10.41
C HIS A 477 -11.25 -5.29 9.65
N THR A 478 -12.17 -6.25 9.75
CA THR A 478 -12.11 -7.54 9.05
C THR A 478 -12.04 -7.36 7.53
N MET A 479 -12.83 -6.46 6.98
CA MET A 479 -12.89 -6.10 5.57
C MET A 479 -11.78 -5.11 5.15
N GLN A 480 -10.85 -4.78 6.06
CA GLN A 480 -9.68 -3.95 5.79
C GLN A 480 -10.03 -2.59 5.18
N ALA A 481 -11.08 -1.94 5.69
CA ALA A 481 -11.59 -0.66 5.20
C ALA A 481 -10.67 0.52 5.60
N ASN A 482 -9.45 0.54 5.05
CA ASN A 482 -8.37 1.47 5.41
C ASN A 482 -8.76 2.95 5.31
N TRP A 483 -9.70 3.30 4.42
CA TRP A 483 -10.21 4.66 4.33
C TRP A 483 -11.00 5.10 5.57
N VAL A 484 -11.76 4.20 6.22
CA VAL A 484 -12.45 4.49 7.48
C VAL A 484 -11.43 4.56 8.61
N LEU A 485 -10.48 3.62 8.64
CA LEU A 485 -9.45 3.56 9.68
C LEU A 485 -8.61 4.84 9.71
N VAL A 486 -8.14 5.33 8.56
CA VAL A 486 -7.32 6.55 8.52
C VAL A 486 -8.13 7.81 8.83
N GLU A 487 -9.36 7.91 8.33
CA GLU A 487 -10.21 9.10 8.55
C GLU A 487 -10.69 9.17 10.02
N SER A 488 -10.96 8.02 10.65
CA SER A 488 -11.25 7.94 12.08
C SER A 488 -10.03 8.21 12.95
N ALA A 489 -8.85 7.71 12.58
CA ALA A 489 -7.60 8.05 13.27
C ALA A 489 -7.37 9.56 13.28
N GLU A 490 -7.49 10.22 12.13
CA GLU A 490 -7.34 11.67 12.03
C GLU A 490 -8.43 12.44 12.79
N ALA A 491 -9.67 11.93 12.85
CA ALA A 491 -10.73 12.52 13.65
C ALA A 491 -10.43 12.44 15.16
N TYR A 492 -9.94 11.29 15.63
CA TYR A 492 -9.50 11.15 17.01
C TYR A 492 -8.30 12.03 17.34
N VAL A 493 -7.36 12.25 16.41
CA VAL A 493 -6.28 13.24 16.60
C VAL A 493 -6.84 14.65 16.78
N ARG A 494 -7.84 15.06 15.99
CA ARG A 494 -8.49 16.38 16.16
C ARG A 494 -9.21 16.50 17.50
N LEU A 495 -9.95 15.46 17.91
CA LEU A 495 -10.62 15.42 19.21
C LEU A 495 -9.61 15.46 20.38
N TYR A 496 -8.46 14.80 20.22
CA TYR A 496 -7.35 14.89 21.17
C TYR A 496 -6.80 16.33 21.27
N GLU A 497 -6.53 16.98 20.14
CA GLU A 497 -6.06 18.37 20.09
C GLU A 497 -7.09 19.36 20.69
N GLU A 498 -8.38 19.11 20.49
CA GLU A 498 -9.48 19.88 21.09
C GLU A 498 -9.47 19.76 22.61
N LYS A 499 -9.38 18.53 23.15
CA LYS A 499 -9.32 18.32 24.61
C LYS A 499 -8.06 18.89 25.24
N LEU A 500 -6.92 18.86 24.55
CA LEU A 500 -5.71 19.56 25.00
C LEU A 500 -5.89 21.09 25.02
N SER A 501 -6.62 21.63 24.06
CA SER A 501 -6.89 23.07 23.99
C SER A 501 -7.82 23.51 25.12
N GLU A 502 -8.86 22.73 25.40
CA GLU A 502 -9.72 22.91 26.59
C GLU A 502 -8.90 22.87 27.88
N LEU A 503 -8.02 21.88 28.02
CA LEU A 503 -7.16 21.74 29.20
C LEU A 503 -6.24 22.95 29.41
N ARG A 504 -5.69 23.52 28.32
CA ARG A 504 -4.84 24.72 28.39
C ARG A 504 -5.64 26.01 28.66
N ALA A 505 -6.93 26.01 28.34
CA ALA A 505 -7.82 27.15 28.57
C ALA A 505 -8.41 27.18 29.99
N LEU A 506 -8.23 26.11 30.77
CA LEU A 506 -8.68 26.07 32.15
C LEU A 506 -7.94 27.12 33.02
N PRO A 507 -8.65 27.78 33.95
CA PRO A 507 -8.03 28.62 34.98
C PRO A 507 -7.04 27.84 35.85
N GLU A 508 -6.03 28.53 36.41
CA GLU A 508 -5.05 27.89 37.32
C GLU A 508 -5.70 27.32 38.60
N ASP A 509 -6.85 27.83 39.00
CA ASP A 509 -7.66 27.37 40.13
C ASP A 509 -8.73 26.33 39.77
N ALA A 510 -8.73 25.83 38.52
CA ALA A 510 -9.66 24.80 38.08
C ALA A 510 -9.59 23.55 38.97
N ALA A 511 -10.74 22.91 39.16
CA ALA A 511 -10.82 21.73 40.01
C ALA A 511 -9.92 20.61 39.47
N GLN A 512 -9.10 20.01 40.34
CA GLN A 512 -8.21 18.90 39.94
C GLN A 512 -8.96 17.73 39.28
N SER A 513 -10.24 17.53 39.62
CA SER A 513 -11.11 16.55 38.97
C SER A 513 -11.37 16.89 37.51
N GLU A 514 -11.62 18.16 37.18
CA GLU A 514 -11.88 18.63 35.82
C GLU A 514 -10.64 18.50 34.94
N VAL A 515 -9.46 18.88 35.48
CA VAL A 515 -8.16 18.66 34.83
C VAL A 515 -7.93 17.18 34.54
N SER A 516 -8.19 16.30 35.51
CA SER A 516 -8.03 14.85 35.35
C SER A 516 -8.99 14.27 34.31
N ASP A 517 -10.25 14.72 34.30
CA ASP A 517 -11.27 14.21 33.39
C ASP A 517 -10.97 14.59 31.92
N LEU A 518 -10.49 15.81 31.67
CA LEU A 518 -10.06 16.24 30.33
C LEU A 518 -8.79 15.52 29.87
N GLN A 519 -7.83 15.33 30.78
CA GLN A 519 -6.61 14.57 30.49
C GLN A 519 -6.93 13.11 30.14
N ASP A 520 -7.82 12.46 30.91
CA ASP A 520 -8.26 11.09 30.65
C ASP A 520 -8.95 10.97 29.28
N GLN A 521 -9.79 11.93 28.91
CA GLN A 521 -10.43 11.98 27.58
C GLN A 521 -9.40 12.19 26.45
N ALA A 522 -8.44 13.08 26.64
CA ALA A 522 -7.37 13.32 25.68
C ALA A 522 -6.54 12.04 25.45
N ASP A 523 -6.13 11.36 26.52
CA ASP A 523 -5.37 10.10 26.42
C ASP A 523 -6.21 8.98 25.76
N ILE A 524 -7.53 8.91 26.00
CA ILE A 524 -8.42 7.97 25.30
C ILE A 524 -8.42 8.25 23.79
N TYR A 525 -8.62 9.49 23.36
CA TYR A 525 -8.63 9.82 21.92
C TYR A 525 -7.27 9.57 21.28
N ARG A 526 -6.18 9.87 21.98
CA ARG A 526 -4.82 9.55 21.52
C ARG A 526 -4.61 8.04 21.36
N GLY A 527 -5.05 7.24 22.33
CA GLY A 527 -5.00 5.78 22.29
C GLY A 527 -5.80 5.20 21.12
N LEU A 528 -7.02 5.71 20.89
CA LEU A 528 -7.87 5.31 19.76
C LEU A 528 -7.23 5.69 18.42
N ALA A 529 -6.65 6.88 18.29
CA ALA A 529 -5.94 7.30 17.08
C ALA A 529 -4.75 6.37 16.77
N LEU A 530 -3.90 6.10 17.77
CA LEU A 530 -2.77 5.17 17.65
C LEU A 530 -3.25 3.78 17.21
N LYS A 531 -4.31 3.27 17.84
CA LYS A 531 -4.87 1.97 17.51
C LYS A 531 -5.36 1.89 16.06
N ARG A 532 -6.06 2.91 15.56
CA ARG A 532 -6.54 2.97 14.18
C ARG A 532 -5.40 3.04 13.16
N TYR A 533 -4.35 3.82 13.44
CA TYR A 533 -3.16 3.83 12.58
C TYR A 533 -2.43 2.47 12.59
N MET A 534 -2.26 1.86 13.77
CA MET A 534 -1.63 0.54 13.90
C MET A 534 -2.46 -0.57 13.24
N ALA A 535 -3.78 -0.44 13.18
CA ALA A 535 -4.62 -1.37 12.42
C ALA A 535 -4.26 -1.36 10.92
N ILE A 536 -3.97 -0.19 10.32
CA ILE A 536 -3.51 -0.10 8.93
C ILE A 536 -2.13 -0.77 8.78
N VAL A 537 -1.21 -0.56 9.73
CA VAL A 537 0.09 -1.25 9.72
C VAL A 537 -0.09 -2.78 9.73
N LYS A 538 -1.00 -3.30 10.56
CA LYS A 538 -1.33 -4.73 10.61
C LYS A 538 -1.90 -5.24 9.28
N VAL A 539 -2.81 -4.49 8.64
CA VAL A 539 -3.37 -4.87 7.32
C VAL A 539 -2.26 -5.06 6.29
N PHE A 540 -1.29 -4.16 6.25
CA PHE A 540 -0.16 -4.26 5.31
C PHE A 540 0.80 -5.41 5.67
N GLN A 541 0.98 -5.72 6.95
CA GLN A 541 1.70 -6.93 7.37
C GLN A 541 0.96 -8.19 6.93
N THR A 542 -0.37 -8.21 7.00
CA THR A 542 -1.18 -9.34 6.50
C THR A 542 -1.00 -9.51 4.99
N PHE A 543 -1.05 -8.44 4.20
CA PHE A 543 -0.77 -8.52 2.75
C PHE A 543 0.61 -9.14 2.48
N GLN A 544 1.64 -8.68 3.20
CA GLN A 544 2.99 -9.23 3.06
C GLN A 544 3.04 -10.73 3.41
N SER A 545 2.33 -11.18 4.44
CA SER A 545 2.26 -12.61 4.80
C SER A 545 1.42 -13.43 3.82
N ASP A 546 0.32 -12.89 3.29
CA ASP A 546 -0.60 -13.57 2.38
C ASP A 546 0.09 -13.98 1.06
N GLN A 547 1.16 -13.27 0.66
CA GLN A 547 1.95 -13.63 -0.53
C GLN A 547 2.63 -15.00 -0.40
N PHE A 548 2.84 -15.51 0.82
CA PHE A 548 3.67 -16.69 1.09
C PHE A 548 3.17 -17.94 0.34
N ASP A 549 1.85 -18.15 0.30
CA ASP A 549 1.24 -19.30 -0.38
C ASP A 549 1.38 -19.21 -1.91
N PHE A 550 1.53 -18.00 -2.46
CA PHE A 550 1.66 -17.78 -3.90
C PHE A 550 3.02 -18.22 -4.46
N HIS A 551 4.07 -18.29 -3.63
CA HIS A 551 5.38 -18.84 -4.01
C HIS A 551 5.32 -20.31 -4.47
N SER A 552 4.30 -21.05 -4.05
CA SER A 552 4.03 -22.43 -4.48
C SER A 552 2.85 -22.49 -5.44
N TYR A 553 1.77 -21.75 -5.16
CA TYR A 553 0.55 -21.77 -5.95
C TYR A 553 0.79 -21.37 -7.41
N CYS A 554 1.50 -20.27 -7.67
CA CYS A 554 1.73 -19.79 -9.05
C CYS A 554 2.57 -20.76 -9.87
N MET A 555 3.52 -21.48 -9.25
CA MET A 555 4.32 -22.50 -9.92
C MET A 555 3.46 -23.70 -10.30
N ARG A 556 2.51 -24.08 -9.44
CA ARG A 556 1.58 -25.20 -9.70
C ARG A 556 0.48 -24.85 -10.69
N ARG A 557 0.04 -23.58 -10.73
CA ARG A 557 -0.98 -23.10 -11.67
C ARG A 557 -0.42 -22.66 -13.01
N GLY A 558 0.90 -22.58 -13.14
CA GLY A 558 1.54 -22.18 -14.38
C GLY A 558 1.39 -20.70 -14.67
N THR A 559 1.39 -19.82 -13.66
CA THR A 559 1.24 -18.36 -13.83
C THR A 559 2.50 -17.57 -13.43
N PRO A 560 3.68 -17.87 -14.03
CA PRO A 560 4.94 -17.24 -13.62
C PRO A 560 5.02 -15.74 -13.96
N ARG A 561 4.30 -15.25 -14.99
CA ARG A 561 4.24 -13.81 -15.31
C ARG A 561 3.58 -13.03 -14.17
N ASP A 562 2.38 -13.44 -13.79
CA ASP A 562 1.64 -12.84 -12.69
C ASP A 562 2.40 -12.93 -11.37
N TYR A 563 3.13 -14.03 -11.14
CA TYR A 563 3.99 -14.18 -9.97
C TYR A 563 5.09 -13.11 -9.90
N ILE A 564 5.81 -12.88 -11.01
CA ILE A 564 6.83 -11.84 -11.05
C ILE A 564 6.22 -10.45 -10.85
N ASP A 565 5.06 -10.18 -11.44
CA ASP A 565 4.37 -8.89 -11.25
C ASP A 565 3.85 -8.72 -9.81
N THR A 566 3.41 -9.80 -9.17
CA THR A 566 3.02 -9.82 -7.75
C THR A 566 4.22 -9.49 -6.87
N LEU A 567 5.38 -10.10 -7.10
CA LEU A 567 6.61 -9.77 -6.36
C LEU A 567 7.02 -8.31 -6.51
N LYS A 568 6.94 -7.76 -7.73
CA LYS A 568 7.23 -6.33 -7.99
C LYS A 568 6.26 -5.40 -7.26
N TRP A 569 4.97 -5.78 -7.19
CA TRP A 569 3.97 -5.04 -6.43
C TRP A 569 4.23 -5.09 -4.92
N GLU A 570 4.52 -6.28 -4.38
CA GLU A 570 4.86 -6.50 -2.97
C GLU A 570 6.11 -5.72 -2.54
N ASP A 571 7.14 -5.67 -3.38
CA ASP A 571 8.37 -4.89 -3.12
C ASP A 571 8.13 -3.38 -3.08
N LYS A 572 6.94 -2.92 -3.46
CA LYS A 572 6.50 -1.53 -3.41
C LYS A 572 5.19 -1.36 -2.63
N LEU A 573 4.79 -2.35 -1.83
CA LEU A 573 3.51 -2.36 -1.12
C LEU A 573 3.32 -1.11 -0.25
N HIS A 574 4.36 -0.69 0.47
CA HIS A 574 4.32 0.44 1.40
C HIS A 574 4.39 1.81 0.71
N SER A 575 4.57 1.85 -0.62
CA SER A 575 4.37 3.07 -1.43
C SER A 575 2.89 3.43 -1.62
N THR A 576 1.96 2.55 -1.22
CA THR A 576 0.53 2.81 -1.35
C THR A 576 0.13 4.11 -0.62
N PRO A 577 -0.60 5.05 -1.26
CA PRO A 577 -0.90 6.36 -0.67
C PRO A 577 -1.55 6.32 0.72
N ILE A 578 -2.37 5.29 0.99
CA ILE A 578 -3.06 5.14 2.27
C ILE A 578 -2.09 4.76 3.41
N TYR A 579 -1.07 3.95 3.11
CA TYR A 579 -0.04 3.55 4.06
C TYR A 579 0.84 4.74 4.41
N VAL A 580 1.34 5.45 3.40
CA VAL A 580 2.15 6.67 3.59
C VAL A 580 1.40 7.72 4.42
N ARG A 581 0.10 7.92 4.14
CA ARG A 581 -0.78 8.80 4.94
C ARG A 581 -0.88 8.35 6.40
N ALA A 582 -1.07 7.05 6.63
CA ALA A 582 -1.20 6.48 7.97
C ALA A 582 0.10 6.59 8.76
N ILE A 583 1.25 6.23 8.17
CA ILE A 583 2.56 6.34 8.83
C ILE A 583 2.89 7.79 9.17
N ARG A 584 2.60 8.74 8.28
CA ARG A 584 2.79 10.16 8.60
C ARG A 584 1.98 10.59 9.82
N GLY A 585 0.73 10.16 9.93
CA GLY A 585 -0.13 10.45 11.09
C GLY A 585 0.36 9.75 12.37
N LEU A 586 0.79 8.49 12.25
CA LEU A 586 1.33 7.70 13.35
C LEU A 586 2.62 8.32 13.92
N LEU A 587 3.57 8.66 13.04
CA LEU A 587 4.85 9.24 13.44
C LEU A 587 4.69 10.62 14.07
N LYS A 588 3.69 11.42 13.66
CA LYS A 588 3.35 12.68 14.36
C LYS A 588 3.05 12.42 15.85
N LEU A 589 2.24 11.41 16.15
CA LEU A 589 1.94 11.05 17.54
C LEU A 589 3.16 10.52 18.29
N TYR A 590 4.03 9.76 17.62
CA TYR A 590 5.28 9.24 18.23
C TYR A 590 6.22 10.40 18.58
N TRP A 591 6.41 11.36 17.67
CA TRP A 591 7.21 12.57 17.93
C TRP A 591 6.71 13.37 19.12
N GLU A 592 5.39 13.56 19.23
CA GLU A 592 4.81 14.24 20.39
C GLU A 592 5.10 13.50 21.71
N ILE A 593 5.07 12.16 21.73
CA ILE A 593 5.43 11.36 22.91
C ILE A 593 6.92 11.48 23.22
N TYR A 594 7.77 11.38 22.20
CA TYR A 594 9.21 11.51 22.32
C TYR A 594 9.61 12.85 22.95
N HIS A 595 9.06 13.96 22.46
CA HIS A 595 9.34 15.28 23.02
C HIS A 595 8.81 15.44 24.45
N GLN A 596 7.65 14.85 24.78
CA GLN A 596 7.13 14.83 26.15
C GLN A 596 8.11 14.11 27.10
N GLN A 597 8.65 12.95 26.71
CA GLN A 597 9.65 12.22 27.48
C GLN A 597 10.93 13.05 27.71
N LYS A 598 11.45 13.69 26.65
CA LYS A 598 12.66 14.52 26.71
C LYS A 598 12.50 15.75 27.61
N HIS A 599 11.32 16.38 27.61
CA HIS A 599 11.02 17.49 28.52
C HIS A 599 10.97 17.02 29.98
N THR A 600 10.40 15.84 30.25
CA THR A 600 10.37 15.27 31.61
C THR A 600 11.75 14.84 32.12
N SER A 601 12.68 14.44 31.24
CA SER A 601 14.04 14.06 31.65
C SER A 601 14.98 15.25 31.89
N ASN A 602 14.75 16.39 31.20
CA ASN A 602 15.59 17.59 31.31
C ASN A 602 15.13 18.60 32.39
N GLY A 603 13.91 18.44 32.92
CA GLY A 603 13.43 19.20 34.07
C GLY A 603 13.66 18.45 35.38
N SER A 604 14.33 19.08 36.35
CA SER A 604 14.46 18.58 37.72
C SER A 604 13.12 18.62 38.47
N ALA A 605 12.13 17.87 38.01
CA ALA A 605 10.97 17.51 38.81
C ALA A 605 11.24 16.12 39.38
N LYS A 606 11.38 16.03 40.71
CA LYS A 606 11.33 14.74 41.42
C LYS A 606 10.13 13.95 40.89
N PRO A 607 10.22 12.61 40.76
CA PRO A 607 9.04 11.80 40.49
C PRO A 607 8.06 12.12 41.61
N ASP A 608 6.95 12.77 41.27
CA ASP A 608 5.89 12.96 42.24
C ASP A 608 5.39 11.55 42.53
N THR A 609 5.82 11.00 43.65
CA THR A 609 5.29 9.76 44.23
C THR A 609 3.85 10.03 44.66
N ARG A 610 2.98 10.39 43.71
CA ARG A 610 1.54 10.29 43.85
C ARG A 610 1.23 8.80 43.77
N LYS A 611 1.28 8.17 44.94
CA LYS A 611 0.55 6.93 45.24
C LYS A 611 -0.76 6.95 44.45
N ASN A 612 -1.00 5.88 43.69
CA ASN A 612 -2.30 5.52 43.12
C ASN A 612 -3.43 5.79 44.12
N LYS A 613 -4.01 6.98 44.06
CA LYS A 613 -5.19 7.35 44.83
C LYS A 613 -6.33 7.27 43.85
N LYS A 614 -7.08 6.17 43.95
CA LYS A 614 -8.30 5.84 43.20
C LYS A 614 -8.94 7.08 42.56
N ASN A 615 -8.66 7.31 41.28
CA ASN A 615 -9.45 8.23 40.45
C ASN A 615 -10.89 7.74 40.53
N LYS A 616 -11.83 8.63 40.85
CA LYS A 616 -13.24 8.29 40.63
C LYS A 616 -13.36 8.01 39.14
N PRO A 617 -13.76 6.80 38.73
CA PRO A 617 -13.79 6.48 37.31
C PRO A 617 -14.77 7.43 36.63
N LEU A 618 -14.39 7.96 35.47
CA LEU A 618 -15.33 8.26 34.37
C LEU A 618 -16.49 7.28 34.50
N ASN A 619 -17.72 7.79 34.67
CA ASN A 619 -18.89 6.98 35.04
C ASN A 619 -18.80 5.62 34.35
N VAL A 620 -18.62 4.55 35.13
CA VAL A 620 -18.20 3.22 34.63
C VAL A 620 -19.07 2.78 33.45
N LYS A 621 -20.34 3.18 33.47
CA LYS A 621 -21.32 3.01 32.40
C LYS A 621 -20.93 3.70 31.08
N LYS A 622 -20.55 4.98 31.11
CA LYS A 622 -20.09 5.73 29.91
C LYS A 622 -18.85 5.09 29.29
N LYS A 623 -17.91 4.64 30.13
CA LYS A 623 -16.69 3.97 29.66
C LYS A 623 -17.00 2.62 29.01
N SER A 624 -17.91 1.82 29.59
CA SER A 624 -18.34 0.55 28.99
C SER A 624 -19.09 0.75 27.67
N GLU A 625 -19.96 1.76 27.57
CA GLU A 625 -20.67 2.10 26.34
C GLU A 625 -19.70 2.51 25.22
N MET A 626 -18.71 3.35 25.54
CA MET A 626 -17.66 3.74 24.60
C MET A 626 -16.84 2.54 24.13
N ILE A 627 -16.45 1.64 25.06
CA ILE A 627 -15.73 0.41 24.72
C ILE A 627 -16.52 -0.43 23.71
N ALA A 628 -17.83 -0.62 23.93
CA ALA A 628 -18.68 -1.40 23.04
C ALA A 628 -18.77 -0.82 21.61
N LYS A 629 -18.64 0.50 21.45
CA LYS A 629 -18.66 1.19 20.15
C LYS A 629 -17.32 1.16 19.40
N VAL A 630 -16.20 1.11 20.13
CA VAL A 630 -14.84 1.25 19.56
C VAL A 630 -14.06 -0.06 19.50
N GLU A 631 -14.64 -1.14 20.01
CA GLU A 631 -14.12 -2.50 19.94
C GLU A 631 -13.82 -2.88 18.49
N SER A 632 -12.55 -3.20 18.21
CA SER A 632 -12.05 -3.32 16.84
C SER A 632 -12.03 -4.77 16.35
N GLU A 633 -11.90 -5.71 17.28
CA GLU A 633 -11.86 -7.15 17.05
C GLU A 633 -12.76 -7.82 18.10
N LYS A 634 -13.01 -9.13 17.98
CA LYS A 634 -13.74 -9.87 19.01
C LYS A 634 -12.85 -10.10 20.23
N ASP A 635 -13.36 -9.81 21.44
CA ASP A 635 -12.63 -10.02 22.70
C ASP A 635 -11.33 -9.19 22.76
N ASP A 636 -11.42 -7.94 22.28
CA ASP A 636 -10.32 -7.00 22.17
C ASP A 636 -9.74 -6.65 23.56
N ALA A 637 -8.48 -7.02 23.80
CA ALA A 637 -7.84 -6.85 25.10
C ALA A 637 -7.49 -5.39 25.43
N ASP A 638 -7.44 -4.50 24.44
CA ASP A 638 -7.15 -3.06 24.64
C ASP A 638 -8.07 -2.18 23.76
N PRO A 639 -9.39 -2.16 24.00
CA PRO A 639 -10.36 -1.48 23.13
C PRO A 639 -10.04 0.01 22.91
N LEU A 640 -9.54 0.69 23.94
CA LEU A 640 -9.24 2.12 23.96
C LEU A 640 -7.80 2.47 23.56
N GLY A 641 -6.92 1.48 23.33
CA GLY A 641 -5.51 1.72 23.06
C GLY A 641 -4.72 2.26 24.26
N ALA A 642 -5.20 2.04 25.48
CA ALA A 642 -4.59 2.56 26.70
C ALA A 642 -3.28 1.83 27.03
N LYS A 643 -3.25 0.51 26.81
CA LYS A 643 -2.02 -0.27 26.98
C LYS A 643 -1.01 0.12 25.90
N LEU A 644 -1.44 0.22 24.64
CA LEU A 644 -0.58 0.68 23.54
C LEU A 644 0.06 2.03 23.84
N LEU A 645 -0.72 3.00 24.33
CA LEU A 645 -0.21 4.32 24.70
C LEU A 645 0.76 4.26 25.89
N SER A 646 0.45 3.47 26.91
CA SER A 646 1.32 3.29 28.09
C SER A 646 2.65 2.65 27.70
N ASP A 647 2.62 1.57 26.91
CA ASP A 647 3.81 0.86 26.44
C ASP A 647 4.69 1.80 25.61
N LEU A 648 4.08 2.65 24.78
CA LEU A 648 4.79 3.64 23.98
C LEU A 648 5.40 4.76 24.84
N LYS A 649 4.69 5.25 25.86
CA LYS A 649 5.21 6.23 26.83
C LYS A 649 6.36 5.68 27.68
N ALA A 650 6.41 4.36 27.90
CA ALA A 650 7.47 3.67 28.65
C ALA A 650 8.65 3.20 27.78
N ASN A 651 8.60 3.40 26.46
CA ASN A 651 9.60 2.91 25.53
C ASN A 651 10.75 3.91 25.36
N ASP A 652 11.94 3.55 25.84
CA ASP A 652 13.17 4.34 25.72
C ASP A 652 13.81 4.28 24.32
N HIS A 653 13.32 3.43 23.42
CA HIS A 653 13.88 3.19 22.09
C HIS A 653 12.98 3.68 20.95
N LEU A 654 12.14 4.69 21.22
CA LEU A 654 11.13 5.18 20.28
C LEU A 654 11.70 5.67 18.93
N LEU A 655 12.89 6.29 18.92
CA LEU A 655 13.58 6.68 17.67
C LEU A 655 13.86 5.47 16.76
N LYS A 656 14.22 4.33 17.34
CA LYS A 656 14.52 3.10 16.59
C LYS A 656 13.25 2.49 15.98
N ASP A 657 12.13 2.58 16.68
CA ASP A 657 10.83 2.14 16.15
C ASP A 657 10.37 3.04 15.01
N MET A 658 10.57 4.36 15.11
CA MET A 658 10.31 5.29 14.01
C MET A 658 11.24 5.02 12.81
N GLU A 659 12.51 4.71 13.06
CA GLU A 659 13.50 4.37 12.03
C GLU A 659 13.06 3.18 11.17
N LYS A 660 12.42 2.17 11.77
CA LYS A 660 11.86 1.03 11.01
C LYS A 660 10.89 1.50 9.92
N TYR A 661 9.94 2.37 10.27
CA TYR A 661 8.95 2.88 9.31
C TYR A 661 9.58 3.82 8.28
N VAL A 662 10.51 4.68 8.71
CA VAL A 662 11.21 5.59 7.80
C VAL A 662 12.06 4.82 6.79
N ASN A 663 12.80 3.80 7.23
CA ASN A 663 13.60 2.97 6.34
C ASN A 663 12.72 2.27 5.29
N GLN A 664 11.58 1.71 5.71
CA GLN A 664 10.61 1.10 4.82
C GLN A 664 10.05 2.09 3.78
N LEU A 665 9.70 3.32 4.20
CA LEU A 665 9.24 4.36 3.27
C LEU A 665 10.36 4.82 2.33
N THR A 666 11.59 4.98 2.80
CA THR A 666 12.71 5.43 1.94
C THR A 666 13.13 4.37 0.91
N SER A 667 12.90 3.08 1.17
CA SER A 667 13.14 2.01 0.19
C SER A 667 11.99 1.86 -0.81
N GLU A 668 10.74 1.98 -0.36
CA GLU A 668 9.57 1.64 -1.17
C GLU A 668 8.87 2.87 -1.76
N ALA A 669 8.78 3.96 -1.02
CA ALA A 669 7.98 5.17 -1.29
C ALA A 669 8.85 6.44 -1.51
N ASP A 670 9.90 6.30 -2.32
CA ASP A 670 10.94 7.32 -2.55
C ASP A 670 10.48 8.49 -3.43
N ASP A 671 9.32 8.38 -4.06
CA ASP A 671 8.66 9.42 -4.87
C ASP A 671 7.83 10.42 -4.05
N TYR A 672 7.57 10.12 -2.77
CA TYR A 672 6.81 11.00 -1.88
C TYR A 672 7.71 12.01 -1.17
N LYS A 673 7.35 13.29 -1.24
CA LYS A 673 8.01 14.35 -0.47
C LYS A 673 8.04 14.08 1.03
N CYS A 674 6.90 13.63 1.59
CA CYS A 674 6.79 13.38 3.01
C CYS A 674 7.70 12.25 3.51
N THR A 675 8.06 11.28 2.66
CA THR A 675 9.04 10.24 3.01
C THR A 675 10.36 10.87 3.41
N TRP A 676 10.85 11.81 2.60
CA TRP A 676 12.13 12.47 2.84
C TRP A 676 12.06 13.53 3.93
N GLU A 677 10.91 14.16 4.14
CA GLU A 677 10.66 15.01 5.31
C GLU A 677 10.78 14.22 6.62
N LEU A 678 10.09 13.07 6.71
CA LEU A 678 10.15 12.19 7.87
C LEU A 678 11.56 11.63 8.10
N ALA A 679 12.25 11.25 7.01
CA ALA A 679 13.62 10.77 7.08
C ALA A 679 14.58 11.85 7.60
N PHE A 680 14.48 13.07 7.07
CA PHE A 680 15.30 14.19 7.50
C PHE A 680 15.09 14.49 8.99
N ASP A 681 13.83 14.64 9.41
CA ASP A 681 13.49 15.03 10.78
C ASP A 681 14.01 13.98 11.80
N LEU A 682 13.88 12.69 11.47
CA LEU A 682 14.41 11.60 12.29
C LEU A 682 15.94 11.57 12.34
N GLN A 683 16.60 11.70 11.19
CA GLN A 683 18.05 11.57 11.09
C GLN A 683 18.78 12.75 11.74
N VAL A 684 18.18 13.95 11.76
CA VAL A 684 18.72 15.10 12.49
C VAL A 684 18.66 14.87 13.99
N GLU A 685 17.52 14.42 14.52
CA GLU A 685 17.38 14.14 15.97
C GLU A 685 18.31 13.01 16.42
N ASP A 686 18.47 11.97 15.59
CA ASP A 686 19.37 10.83 15.87
C ASP A 686 20.84 11.11 15.51
N SER A 687 21.19 12.38 15.23
CA SER A 687 22.57 12.84 14.92
C SER A 687 23.23 12.12 13.72
N LYS A 688 22.43 11.53 12.82
CA LYS A 688 22.85 10.86 11.58
C LYS A 688 22.93 11.87 10.42
N TYR A 689 23.76 12.89 10.55
CA TYR A 689 23.76 14.06 9.66
C TYR A 689 24.10 13.78 8.18
N VAL A 690 24.87 12.72 7.88
CA VAL A 690 25.14 12.32 6.48
C VAL A 690 23.86 11.84 5.80
N LEU A 691 23.05 11.05 6.51
CA LEU A 691 21.77 10.59 6.01
C LEU A 691 20.78 11.75 5.90
N ALA A 692 20.77 12.68 6.88
CA ALA A 692 19.94 13.87 6.81
C ALA A 692 20.24 14.72 5.56
N LEU A 693 21.53 14.88 5.22
CA LEU A 693 21.93 15.54 3.96
C LEU A 693 21.42 14.78 2.73
N GLN A 694 21.48 13.44 2.73
CA GLN A 694 20.95 12.62 1.65
C GLN A 694 19.43 12.81 1.49
N ALA A 695 18.68 12.78 2.60
CA ALA A 695 17.24 13.02 2.60
C ALA A 695 16.90 14.42 2.05
N LEU A 696 17.65 15.44 2.45
CA LEU A 696 17.47 16.81 1.96
C LEU A 696 17.73 16.93 0.44
N LYS A 697 18.76 16.25 -0.09
CA LYS A 697 19.03 16.19 -1.53
C LYS A 697 17.91 15.51 -2.30
N SER A 698 17.39 14.39 -1.79
CA SER A 698 16.25 13.70 -2.38
C SER A 698 14.99 14.56 -2.38
N LEU A 699 14.70 15.25 -1.27
CA LEU A 699 13.58 16.19 -1.18
C LEU A 699 13.70 17.32 -2.20
N SER A 700 14.89 17.94 -2.31
CA SER A 700 15.18 18.99 -3.30
C SER A 700 14.92 18.55 -4.73
N LYS A 701 15.31 17.31 -5.07
CA LYS A 701 15.06 16.71 -6.38
C LYS A 701 13.56 16.60 -6.67
N LEU A 702 12.75 16.19 -5.69
CA LEU A 702 11.28 16.07 -5.85
C LEU A 702 10.56 17.42 -5.89
N GLU A 703 11.10 18.44 -5.24
CA GLU A 703 10.54 19.80 -5.30
C GLU A 703 10.92 20.54 -6.59
N GLY A 704 11.90 20.03 -7.32
CA GLY A 704 12.40 20.64 -8.55
C GLY A 704 13.15 21.96 -8.33
N SER A 705 13.38 22.35 -7.08
CA SER A 705 14.07 23.60 -6.73
C SER A 705 14.70 23.51 -5.34
N ALA A 706 16.01 23.76 -5.28
CA ALA A 706 16.76 23.94 -4.04
C ALA A 706 16.34 25.18 -3.24
N LYS A 707 15.55 26.09 -3.84
CA LYS A 707 15.08 27.34 -3.24
C LYS A 707 13.65 27.25 -2.69
N SER A 708 13.06 26.05 -2.65
CA SER A 708 11.75 25.89 -2.04
C SER A 708 11.81 26.22 -0.54
N ALA A 709 10.74 26.80 0.00
CA ALA A 709 10.69 27.19 1.41
C ALA A 709 10.95 26.00 2.35
N ASN A 710 10.49 24.81 1.96
CA ASN A 710 10.61 23.58 2.72
C ASN A 710 12.06 23.03 2.77
N VAL A 711 12.78 23.12 1.65
CA VAL A 711 14.20 22.72 1.58
C VAL A 711 15.07 23.73 2.31
N LEU A 712 14.79 25.03 2.17
CA LEU A 712 15.54 26.09 2.85
C LEU A 712 15.37 26.04 4.38
N SER A 713 14.17 25.79 4.88
CA SER A 713 13.93 25.66 6.32
C SER A 713 14.70 24.47 6.90
N ARG A 714 14.65 23.30 6.25
CA ARG A 714 15.39 22.11 6.67
C ARG A 714 16.91 22.25 6.52
N LYS A 715 17.38 22.92 5.47
CA LYS A 715 18.80 23.30 5.33
C LYS A 715 19.28 24.06 6.56
N LYS A 716 18.53 25.10 6.97
CA LYS A 716 18.86 25.91 8.15
C LYS A 716 18.87 25.07 9.44
N ILE A 717 17.87 24.20 9.62
CA ILE A 717 17.82 23.27 10.77
C ILE A 717 19.08 22.39 10.83
N LEU A 718 19.53 21.86 9.70
CA LEU A 718 20.74 21.03 9.65
C LEU A 718 22.02 21.84 9.95
N GLU A 719 22.11 23.07 9.45
CA GLU A 719 23.23 23.99 9.75
C GLU A 719 23.29 24.33 11.25
N GLU A 720 22.14 24.63 11.86
CA GLU A 720 22.03 24.91 13.30
C GLU A 720 22.38 23.67 14.14
N ALA A 721 21.88 22.49 13.78
CA ALA A 721 22.18 21.24 14.49
C ALA A 721 23.68 20.92 14.45
N LEU A 722 24.32 21.05 13.29
CA LEU A 722 25.77 20.86 13.14
C LEU A 722 26.60 21.86 13.95
N ALA A 723 26.12 23.08 14.15
CA ALA A 723 26.82 24.09 14.93
C ALA A 723 26.69 23.85 16.44
N GLN A 724 25.58 23.25 16.88
CA GLN A 724 25.31 23.00 18.31
C GLN A 724 25.86 21.66 18.79
N ASP A 725 25.94 20.65 17.92
CA ASP A 725 26.39 19.31 18.29
C ASP A 725 27.92 19.20 18.33
N THR A 726 28.47 19.22 19.54
CA THR A 726 29.91 19.05 19.80
C THR A 726 30.32 17.58 19.97
N SER A 727 29.37 16.64 19.97
CA SER A 727 29.61 15.21 20.22
C SER A 727 29.94 14.42 18.96
N VAL A 728 29.60 14.95 17.77
CA VAL A 728 29.79 14.28 16.49
C VAL A 728 31.20 14.47 15.94
N ASN A 729 31.70 13.42 15.26
CA ASN A 729 33.02 13.44 14.64
C ASN A 729 33.19 14.65 13.70
N PRO A 730 34.23 15.50 13.88
CA PRO A 730 34.47 16.68 13.04
C PRO A 730 34.57 16.38 11.54
N ALA A 731 35.00 15.17 11.17
CA ALA A 731 35.02 14.73 9.77
C ALA A 731 33.60 14.67 9.16
N ILE A 732 32.60 14.21 9.92
CA ILE A 732 31.19 14.17 9.49
C ILE A 732 30.69 15.60 9.28
N VAL A 733 30.95 16.49 10.23
CA VAL A 733 30.55 17.92 10.13
C VAL A 733 31.12 18.54 8.86
N LYS A 734 32.41 18.34 8.59
CA LYS A 734 33.07 18.87 7.38
C LYS A 734 32.50 18.29 6.09
N VAL A 735 32.17 16.99 6.07
CA VAL A 735 31.56 16.33 4.90
C VAL A 735 30.17 16.90 4.64
N VAL A 736 29.36 17.06 5.69
CA VAL A 736 27.99 17.57 5.55
C VAL A 736 28.00 19.05 5.12
N GLN A 737 28.85 19.89 5.71
CA GLN A 737 29.02 21.30 5.30
C GLN A 737 29.39 21.44 3.83
N LYS A 738 30.44 20.72 3.37
CA LYS A 738 30.81 20.70 1.95
C LYS A 738 29.67 20.18 1.06
N GLY A 739 28.93 19.20 1.54
CA GLY A 739 27.78 18.65 0.85
C GLY A 739 26.62 19.65 0.71
N LEU A 740 26.41 20.49 1.73
CA LEU A 740 25.43 21.58 1.71
C LEU A 740 25.85 22.70 0.76
N GLU A 741 27.12 23.10 0.80
CA GLU A 741 27.70 24.08 -0.13
C GLU A 741 27.57 23.62 -1.59
N SER A 742 27.91 22.36 -1.87
CA SER A 742 27.85 21.81 -3.22
C SER A 742 26.43 21.68 -3.77
N ALA A 743 25.47 21.25 -2.96
CA ALA A 743 24.11 20.96 -3.42
C ALA A 743 23.16 22.15 -3.31
N PHE A 744 23.46 23.14 -2.47
CA PHE A 744 22.59 24.25 -2.13
C PHE A 744 23.35 25.58 -2.08
N SER A 745 24.37 25.74 -2.92
CA SER A 745 25.10 27.02 -3.03
C SER A 745 24.12 28.16 -3.28
N ASN A 746 24.33 29.25 -2.55
CA ASN A 746 23.68 30.51 -2.91
C ASN A 746 24.27 30.92 -4.26
N SER A 747 23.51 30.73 -5.35
CA SER A 747 23.74 31.45 -6.59
C SER A 747 23.47 32.94 -6.33
N THR A 748 24.39 33.61 -5.63
CA THR A 748 24.44 35.08 -5.53
C THR A 748 25.42 35.69 -6.53
N GLU A 749 26.00 34.92 -7.44
CA GLU A 749 26.83 35.46 -8.51
C GLU A 749 26.60 34.69 -9.82
N ALA A 750 25.97 35.36 -10.80
CA ALA A 750 26.43 35.52 -12.18
C ALA A 750 25.26 35.78 -13.16
N ASN A 751 25.13 37.07 -13.51
CA ASN A 751 24.68 37.71 -14.76
C ASN A 751 23.38 37.29 -15.46
#